data_AF-M5TVQ3-F1
#
_entry.id   AF-M5TVQ3-F1
#
_cell.length_a   1.000
_cell.length_b   1.000
_cell.length_c   1.000
_cell.angle_alpha   90.00
_cell.angle_beta   90.00
_cell.angle_gamma   90.00
#
_symmetry.space_group_name_H-M   'P 1'
#
loop_
_entity.id
_entity.type
_entity.pdbx_description
1 polymer ?
#
loop_
_entity_poly.entity_id
_entity_poly.type
_entity_poly.pdbx_seq_one_letter_code
_entity_poly.pdbx_strand_id
1 'polypeptide(L)'
;MRLRWQTAVRTVPFYGLMIGCGILAQTGESVSADETDARSEFEIGKTLVVLPASASTKPVANTPASKIAILDKEIQAGLRDRKLSQNLLQFQNYTGYQLNLSTGTRRVNEVTGNCRLDWYDHLMRNPLTTPAESEAFTRRLFESIQNDHRGLERTLAIARSKMDVPLKTEANVRFGESTNDPLTFVSDILERVQRSHTQSLAPLTPAELSQLQRELYPILVSQNDVGYTLANRGRGRRICDMLEKIDRGSLHDAAETMAPLADRDFLSQLKRLPEDSPIRVAGVSGSVVKKIETAAGTIIVGGRGSNTYDLDAMSDVNVVIDLGGNDVYREGTVSLDRPVLITIDLAGNDSYTGTKPGIQGSAILGVAMLVDLEGNDTYQAKDMAQASCLGGVGMLVDHGGHDRYTGFRRVQGQAFAGIGLLLDRDGNDQYRGAMWTQGMGCPLGFGMLVDLDGKDHYYTGGYFICSYADDEDNPTPGYEGWGQGVGAGLRSVASGGIGVMLDGDGDDIYEFDYLSHGGGYWLGLGFARDFGGNDQRVGATVKSFSGGRRGEPLFQRFGMGFGCHYAAGFCFDDEGNDTYNGTIMGLGHAWDASIGLLSDFSGNDQYSSKGKTTQGNGSQAGLGILFDYDGDDRYRNYSQGYASSSISYHEMPHCGGNFSFLVDHGGTDGYGSRVRNNSISRRGSTGGFLIDRYSPEVKPTPKKTSQSTQRRRTATNQTQQRTYSRRKR
;
A
#
# COMPACT_ATOMS: atom_id res chain seq x y z
N MET A 1 -8.53 16.19 -24.94
CA MET A 1 -8.01 17.35 -24.14
C MET A 1 -6.47 17.24 -24.05
N ARG A 2 -5.70 18.11 -24.73
CA ARG A 2 -4.23 17.94 -24.93
C ARG A 2 -3.46 17.72 -23.62
N LEU A 3 -2.94 16.52 -23.39
CA LEU A 3 -1.85 16.27 -22.44
C LEU A 3 -0.52 16.67 -23.11
N ARG A 4 -0.13 17.94 -22.95
CA ARG A 4 1.25 18.38 -23.20
C ARG A 4 1.69 19.23 -22.03
N TRP A 5 2.76 18.80 -21.36
CA TRP A 5 3.62 19.68 -20.58
C TRP A 5 4.17 20.76 -21.51
N GLN A 6 3.52 21.93 -21.59
CA GLN A 6 4.14 23.11 -22.15
C GLN A 6 4.83 23.87 -21.02
N THR A 7 6.15 23.73 -20.98
CA THR A 7 7.06 24.61 -20.26
C THR A 7 6.83 26.05 -20.70
N ALA A 8 6.19 26.85 -19.85
CA ALA A 8 6.14 28.29 -20.00
C ALA A 8 7.45 28.90 -19.44
N VAL A 9 8.51 28.89 -20.24
CA VAL A 9 9.65 29.80 -20.05
C VAL A 9 9.62 30.79 -21.21
N ARG A 10 8.99 31.95 -20.99
CA ARG A 10 9.15 33.10 -21.88
C ARG A 10 10.52 33.71 -21.60
N THR A 11 11.44 33.52 -22.54
CA THR A 11 12.63 34.36 -22.72
C THR A 11 12.22 35.83 -22.82
N VAL A 12 12.70 36.65 -21.89
CA VAL A 12 12.69 38.12 -22.03
C VAL A 12 14.04 38.51 -22.67
N PRO A 13 14.06 39.32 -23.74
CA PRO A 13 15.31 39.70 -24.40
C PRO A 13 16.07 40.74 -23.56
N PHE A 14 17.38 40.52 -23.50
CA PHE A 14 18.39 41.48 -23.04
C PHE A 14 18.24 42.82 -23.78
N TYR A 15 18.09 43.91 -23.03
CA TYR A 15 18.49 45.25 -23.44
C TYR A 15 19.53 45.75 -22.43
N GLY A 16 20.71 46.05 -22.93
CA GLY A 16 21.81 46.59 -22.15
C GLY A 16 21.61 48.07 -21.81
N LEU A 17 22.15 48.46 -20.66
CA LEU A 17 22.63 49.82 -20.44
C LEU A 17 23.87 49.75 -19.53
N MET A 18 25.02 50.08 -20.12
CA MET A 18 26.28 50.34 -19.43
C MET A 18 26.31 51.79 -18.93
N ILE A 19 26.55 52.00 -17.62
CA ILE A 19 27.29 53.11 -16.98
C ILE A 19 27.66 52.55 -15.57
N GLY A 20 28.84 52.56 -14.98
CA GLY A 20 30.14 53.19 -15.25
C GLY A 20 30.78 53.56 -13.89
N CYS A 21 31.93 52.92 -13.57
CA CYS A 21 33.02 53.32 -12.67
C CYS A 21 32.78 53.73 -11.19
N GLY A 22 33.66 53.21 -10.30
CA GLY A 22 33.88 53.76 -8.96
C GLY A 22 34.81 52.93 -8.06
N ILE A 23 36.11 53.11 -8.24
CA ILE A 23 37.24 52.57 -7.45
C ILE A 23 37.17 53.06 -5.99
N LEU A 24 37.55 52.20 -5.02
CA LEU A 24 38.45 52.56 -3.90
C LEU A 24 38.95 51.29 -3.19
N ALA A 25 40.27 51.22 -3.03
CA ALA A 25 41.03 50.19 -2.35
C ALA A 25 41.66 50.75 -1.05
N GLN A 26 42.27 49.84 -0.27
CA GLN A 26 43.13 50.03 0.93
C GLN A 26 42.36 50.14 2.26
N THR A 27 42.75 49.55 3.39
CA THR A 27 43.94 48.84 3.94
C THR A 27 43.41 47.82 4.98
N GLY A 28 43.92 46.61 5.18
CA GLY A 28 45.25 46.27 5.67
C GLY A 28 45.32 46.34 7.20
N GLU A 29 45.04 45.24 7.92
CA GLU A 29 45.72 44.89 9.18
C GLU A 29 45.42 43.45 9.62
N SER A 30 46.49 42.77 10.03
CA SER A 30 46.60 41.36 10.43
C SER A 30 46.56 41.22 11.94
N VAL A 31 45.76 40.30 12.48
CA VAL A 31 45.96 39.76 13.84
C VAL A 31 45.61 38.26 13.89
N SER A 32 46.40 37.57 14.69
CA SER A 32 46.60 36.13 14.92
C SER A 32 45.36 35.26 15.11
N ALA A 33 45.48 34.03 14.62
CA ALA A 33 44.65 32.88 14.96
C ALA A 33 44.90 32.45 16.42
N ASP A 34 43.82 32.29 17.18
CA ASP A 34 43.79 31.50 18.40
C ASP A 34 42.56 30.57 18.34
N GLU A 35 42.86 29.28 18.40
CA GLU A 35 41.89 28.19 18.56
C GLU A 35 41.24 28.31 19.94
N THR A 36 39.91 28.37 19.99
CA THR A 36 39.16 28.00 21.20
C THR A 36 37.99 27.09 20.82
N ASP A 37 38.26 25.82 21.07
CA ASP A 37 37.36 24.68 21.11
C ASP A 37 36.36 24.87 22.27
N ALA A 38 35.07 25.04 21.97
CA ALA A 38 34.01 25.07 22.97
C ALA A 38 33.04 23.91 22.70
N ARG A 39 33.36 22.78 23.32
CA ARG A 39 32.52 21.59 23.45
C ARG A 39 31.26 21.96 24.25
N SER A 40 30.07 21.77 23.68
CA SER A 40 28.85 21.63 24.47
C SER A 40 28.53 20.15 24.65
N GLU A 41 28.73 19.69 25.88
CA GLU A 41 28.35 18.37 26.38
C GLU A 41 26.83 18.18 26.24
N PHE A 42 26.42 17.17 25.48
CA PHE A 42 25.07 16.63 25.51
C PHE A 42 25.06 15.47 26.52
N GLU A 43 24.30 15.62 27.60
CA GLU A 43 24.05 14.56 28.58
C GLU A 43 23.38 13.35 27.91
N ILE A 44 24.10 12.23 27.90
CA ILE A 44 23.60 10.91 27.55
C ILE A 44 22.87 10.37 28.79
N GLY A 45 21.54 10.27 28.72
CA GLY A 45 20.77 9.81 29.85
C GLY A 45 19.30 9.57 29.57
N LYS A 46 18.98 8.61 28.69
CA LYS A 46 17.81 7.70 28.74
C LYS A 46 17.85 6.77 27.53
N THR A 47 18.32 5.56 27.78
CA THR A 47 18.35 4.45 26.83
C THR A 47 16.94 4.17 26.34
N LEU A 48 16.67 4.43 25.07
CA LEU A 48 15.53 3.85 24.38
C LEU A 48 15.82 2.34 24.31
N VAL A 49 15.12 1.55 25.11
CA VAL A 49 15.16 0.08 24.98
C VAL A 49 14.39 -0.27 23.72
N VAL A 50 15.08 -0.25 22.58
CA VAL A 50 14.65 -0.98 21.39
C VAL A 50 14.90 -2.44 21.71
N LEU A 51 13.83 -3.15 22.10
CA LEU A 51 13.89 -4.60 22.21
C LEU A 51 14.21 -5.14 20.80
N PRO A 52 15.29 -5.90 20.61
CA PRO A 52 15.56 -6.53 19.33
C PRO A 52 14.47 -7.56 19.07
N ALA A 53 13.87 -7.51 17.87
CA ALA A 53 13.11 -8.63 17.34
C ALA A 53 13.98 -9.89 17.46
N SER A 54 13.43 -10.95 18.06
CA SER A 54 14.16 -12.20 18.27
C SER A 54 14.72 -12.69 16.94
N ALA A 55 16.05 -12.81 16.87
CA ALA A 55 16.75 -13.25 15.67
C ALA A 55 16.32 -14.67 15.30
N SER A 56 15.59 -14.81 14.19
CA SER A 56 15.47 -16.07 13.46
C SER A 56 16.87 -16.55 13.09
N THR A 57 17.24 -17.75 13.53
CA THR A 57 18.57 -18.36 13.35
C THR A 57 18.72 -19.09 12.01
N LYS A 58 17.92 -18.76 10.99
CA LYS A 58 18.16 -19.25 9.62
C LYS A 58 19.39 -18.53 9.01
N PRO A 59 20.25 -19.23 8.25
CA PRO A 59 21.44 -18.65 7.66
C PRO A 59 21.11 -17.41 6.80
N VAL A 60 22.06 -16.47 6.74
CA VAL A 60 21.94 -15.10 6.17
C VAL A 60 21.53 -15.06 4.68
N ALA A 61 21.41 -16.20 4.00
CA ALA A 61 21.00 -16.33 2.60
C ALA A 61 19.50 -16.65 2.38
N ASN A 62 18.69 -16.81 3.44
CA ASN A 62 17.33 -17.35 3.33
C ASN A 62 16.23 -16.40 3.82
N THR A 63 16.51 -15.11 4.04
CA THR A 63 15.48 -14.12 4.40
C THR A 63 15.10 -13.24 3.20
N PRO A 64 13.85 -12.77 3.09
CA PRO A 64 13.45 -11.79 2.06
C PRO A 64 14.42 -10.60 1.92
N ALA A 65 14.88 -10.05 3.04
CA ALA A 65 15.88 -8.97 3.05
C ALA A 65 17.20 -9.35 2.36
N SER A 66 17.67 -10.59 2.53
CA SER A 66 18.87 -11.08 1.87
C SER A 66 18.66 -11.29 0.36
N LYS A 67 17.46 -11.72 -0.04
CA LYS A 67 17.04 -11.88 -1.44
C LYS A 67 17.02 -10.52 -2.16
N ILE A 68 16.43 -9.49 -1.54
CA ILE A 68 16.47 -8.11 -2.08
C ILE A 68 17.90 -7.55 -2.16
N ALA A 69 18.78 -7.89 -1.23
CA ALA A 69 20.20 -7.49 -1.31
C ALA A 69 20.94 -8.14 -2.50
N ILE A 70 20.48 -9.30 -2.97
CA ILE A 70 20.99 -9.94 -4.20
C ILE A 70 20.50 -9.19 -5.44
N LEU A 71 19.21 -8.81 -5.47
CA LEU A 71 18.65 -7.96 -6.52
C LEU A 71 19.46 -6.66 -6.70
N ASP A 72 19.74 -5.92 -5.62
CA ASP A 72 20.54 -4.69 -5.69
C ASP A 72 21.93 -4.98 -6.31
N LYS A 73 22.61 -6.04 -5.88
CA LYS A 73 23.92 -6.41 -6.43
C LYS A 73 23.87 -6.70 -7.93
N GLU A 74 22.85 -7.40 -8.42
CA GLU A 74 22.69 -7.69 -9.85
C GLU A 74 22.37 -6.43 -10.66
N ILE A 75 21.49 -5.55 -10.17
CA ILE A 75 21.21 -4.25 -10.79
C ILE A 75 22.51 -3.43 -10.91
N GLN A 76 23.24 -3.29 -9.81
CA GLN A 76 24.50 -2.52 -9.76
C GLN A 76 25.57 -3.13 -10.68
N ALA A 77 25.70 -4.46 -10.71
CA ALA A 77 26.63 -5.14 -11.60
C ALA A 77 26.28 -4.93 -13.07
N GLY A 78 25.01 -5.14 -13.44
CA GLY A 78 24.53 -4.93 -14.81
C GLY A 78 24.73 -3.50 -15.30
N LEU A 79 24.49 -2.52 -14.43
CA LEU A 79 24.73 -1.10 -14.74
C LEU A 79 26.22 -0.80 -14.95
N ARG A 80 27.12 -1.33 -14.11
CA ARG A 80 28.57 -1.15 -14.28
C ARG A 80 29.07 -1.78 -15.58
N ASP A 81 28.67 -3.02 -15.85
CA ASP A 81 29.09 -3.77 -17.03
C ASP A 81 28.69 -3.06 -18.33
N ARG A 82 27.52 -2.42 -18.34
CA ARG A 82 27.02 -1.63 -19.48
C ARG A 82 27.38 -0.15 -19.42
N LYS A 83 28.17 0.28 -18.43
CA LYS A 83 28.60 1.68 -18.22
C LYS A 83 27.43 2.66 -18.07
N LEU A 84 26.36 2.26 -17.38
CA LEU A 84 25.13 3.04 -17.18
C LEU A 84 25.01 3.64 -15.77
N SER A 85 25.99 3.47 -14.88
CA SER A 85 25.94 4.04 -13.52
C SER A 85 25.74 5.57 -13.53
N GLN A 86 26.33 6.27 -14.50
CA GLN A 86 26.11 7.72 -14.65
C GLN A 86 24.71 8.06 -15.15
N ASN A 87 24.13 7.26 -16.05
CA ASN A 87 22.74 7.46 -16.49
C ASN A 87 21.76 7.26 -15.34
N LEU A 88 21.99 6.27 -14.48
CA LEU A 88 21.12 6.06 -13.32
C LEU A 88 21.26 7.22 -12.31
N LEU A 89 22.48 7.70 -12.07
CA LEU A 89 22.71 8.88 -11.24
C LEU A 89 22.01 10.12 -11.83
N GLN A 90 22.00 10.27 -13.16
CA GLN A 90 21.24 11.32 -13.84
C GLN A 90 19.73 11.18 -13.60
N PHE A 91 19.18 9.95 -13.70
CA PHE A 91 17.79 9.68 -13.36
C PHE A 91 17.47 10.07 -11.91
N GLN A 92 18.27 9.64 -10.94
CA GLN A 92 18.10 9.98 -9.52
C GLN A 92 18.17 11.49 -9.27
N ASN A 93 19.14 12.18 -9.88
CA ASN A 93 19.24 13.63 -9.75
C ASN A 93 18.06 14.34 -10.43
N TYR A 94 17.57 13.80 -11.54
CA TYR A 94 16.43 14.35 -12.26
C TYR A 94 15.13 14.21 -11.47
N THR A 95 14.84 13.03 -10.90
CA THR A 95 13.66 12.85 -10.03
C THR A 95 13.73 13.81 -8.85
N GLY A 96 14.87 13.89 -8.17
CA GLY A 96 15.09 14.84 -7.06
C GLY A 96 14.93 16.30 -7.48
N TYR A 97 15.35 16.68 -8.69
CA TYR A 97 15.15 18.01 -9.26
C TYR A 97 13.67 18.30 -9.54
N GLN A 98 12.92 17.36 -10.11
CA GLN A 98 11.48 17.52 -10.35
C GLN A 98 10.69 17.67 -9.04
N LEU A 99 11.08 16.93 -7.99
CA LEU A 99 10.51 17.08 -6.65
C LEU A 99 10.82 18.46 -6.05
N ASN A 100 12.02 19.01 -6.29
CA ASN A 100 12.39 20.36 -5.89
C ASN A 100 11.57 21.43 -6.64
N LEU A 101 11.37 21.27 -7.96
CA LEU A 101 10.57 22.22 -8.75
C LEU A 101 9.10 22.28 -8.33
N SER A 102 8.58 21.16 -7.83
CA SER A 102 7.21 21.07 -7.32
C SER A 102 7.07 21.49 -5.86
N THR A 103 8.16 21.85 -5.16
CA THR A 103 8.07 22.33 -3.77
C THR A 103 7.15 23.55 -3.62
N GLY A 104 6.46 23.61 -2.48
CA GLY A 104 5.61 24.72 -2.09
C GLY A 104 4.18 24.68 -2.64
N THR A 105 3.45 25.75 -2.39
CA THR A 105 1.99 25.87 -2.60
C THR A 105 1.60 26.55 -3.91
N ARG A 106 2.55 26.75 -4.84
CA ARG A 106 2.33 27.51 -6.10
C ARG A 106 1.19 26.89 -6.92
N ARG A 107 0.10 27.64 -7.07
CA ARG A 107 -1.17 27.18 -7.67
C ARG A 107 -1.18 27.01 -9.20
N VAL A 108 -0.08 27.31 -9.89
CA VAL A 108 -0.02 27.36 -11.37
C VAL A 108 0.52 26.10 -12.04
N ASN A 109 1.06 25.15 -11.27
CA ASN A 109 1.59 23.89 -11.79
C ASN A 109 0.64 22.72 -11.51
N GLU A 110 0.63 21.74 -12.42
CA GLU A 110 -0.17 20.52 -12.26
C GLU A 110 0.29 19.70 -11.05
N VAL A 111 1.61 19.62 -10.83
CA VAL A 111 2.28 18.99 -9.69
C VAL A 111 2.70 20.08 -8.69
N THR A 112 2.33 19.91 -7.42
CA THR A 112 2.65 20.81 -6.31
C THR A 112 3.03 20.01 -5.07
N GLY A 113 3.74 20.60 -4.12
CA GLY A 113 4.20 19.94 -2.89
C GLY A 113 3.13 19.77 -1.81
N ASN A 114 1.89 20.20 -2.08
CA ASN A 114 0.74 20.01 -1.21
C ASN A 114 0.57 18.50 -0.88
N CYS A 115 0.38 18.20 0.41
CA CYS A 115 0.23 16.88 1.01
C CYS A 115 1.41 15.92 0.79
N ARG A 116 2.59 16.41 0.38
CA ARG A 116 3.71 15.53 0.07
C ARG A 116 4.39 15.05 1.34
N LEU A 117 4.44 13.72 1.52
CA LEU A 117 5.09 13.10 2.67
C LEU A 117 6.63 13.08 2.53
N ASP A 118 7.34 13.28 3.64
CA ASP A 118 8.82 13.28 3.65
C ASP A 118 9.38 11.89 3.33
N TRP A 119 8.74 10.80 3.81
CA TRP A 119 9.20 9.44 3.50
C TRP A 119 9.07 9.11 2.00
N TYR A 120 7.99 9.56 1.35
CA TYR A 120 7.87 9.48 -0.11
C TYR A 120 8.99 10.25 -0.82
N ASP A 121 9.27 11.48 -0.40
CA ASP A 121 10.33 12.31 -0.98
C ASP A 121 11.71 11.64 -0.83
N HIS A 122 11.96 11.02 0.34
CA HIS A 122 13.16 10.21 0.60
C HIS A 122 13.28 9.02 -0.34
N LEU A 123 12.23 8.20 -0.50
CA LEU A 123 12.28 7.02 -1.37
C LEU A 123 12.54 7.41 -2.83
N MET A 124 11.82 8.40 -3.35
CA MET A 124 11.98 8.84 -4.75
C MET A 124 13.34 9.47 -5.06
N ARG A 125 14.06 9.95 -4.04
CA ARG A 125 15.45 10.41 -4.15
C ARG A 125 16.49 9.31 -4.03
N ASN A 126 16.10 8.12 -3.56
CA ASN A 126 16.99 6.99 -3.32
C ASN A 126 16.47 5.72 -4.02
N PRO A 127 16.22 5.75 -5.34
CA PRO A 127 15.49 4.70 -6.05
C PRO A 127 16.13 3.30 -5.96
N LEU A 128 17.42 3.22 -5.66
CA LEU A 128 18.15 1.95 -5.50
C LEU A 128 17.94 1.31 -4.13
N THR A 129 17.81 2.09 -3.05
CA THR A 129 17.55 1.55 -1.71
C THR A 129 16.06 1.32 -1.46
N THR A 130 15.21 1.97 -2.26
CA THR A 130 13.76 1.92 -2.12
C THR A 130 13.19 0.50 -2.07
N PRO A 131 13.58 -0.48 -2.92
CA PRO A 131 13.10 -1.86 -2.80
C PRO A 131 13.33 -2.48 -1.41
N ALA A 132 14.53 -2.33 -0.85
CA ALA A 132 14.90 -2.90 0.45
C ALA A 132 14.17 -2.20 1.61
N GLU A 133 14.02 -0.88 1.54
CA GLU A 133 13.27 -0.13 2.56
C GLU A 133 11.78 -0.48 2.53
N SER A 134 11.24 -0.77 1.34
CA SER A 134 9.83 -1.14 1.12
C SER A 134 9.53 -2.55 1.64
N GLU A 135 10.39 -3.53 1.32
CA GLU A 135 10.32 -4.89 1.89
C GLU A 135 10.37 -4.84 3.42
N ALA A 136 11.35 -4.13 3.97
CA ALA A 136 11.52 -4.07 5.42
C ALA A 136 10.34 -3.38 6.11
N PHE A 137 9.69 -2.42 5.44
CA PHE A 137 8.49 -1.77 5.95
C PHE A 137 7.29 -2.73 6.01
N THR A 138 6.96 -3.41 4.90
CA THR A 138 5.83 -4.35 4.86
C THR A 138 6.03 -5.52 5.80
N ARG A 139 7.24 -6.10 5.85
CA ARG A 139 7.57 -7.19 6.78
C ARG A 139 7.38 -6.77 8.24
N ARG A 140 7.88 -5.59 8.63
CA ARG A 140 7.78 -5.12 10.02
C ARG A 140 6.35 -4.82 10.43
N LEU A 141 5.49 -4.35 9.52
CA LEU A 141 4.06 -4.17 9.79
C LEU A 141 3.42 -5.53 10.10
N PHE A 142 3.64 -6.52 9.25
CA PHE A 142 3.08 -7.86 9.39
C PHE A 142 3.60 -8.59 10.65
N GLU A 143 4.93 -8.64 10.83
CA GLU A 143 5.54 -9.18 12.04
C GLU A 143 4.96 -8.50 13.29
N SER A 144 4.78 -7.17 13.26
CA SER A 144 4.24 -6.45 14.42
C SER A 144 2.81 -6.87 14.75
N ILE A 145 1.94 -7.02 13.76
CA ILE A 145 0.51 -7.28 13.97
C ILE A 145 0.19 -8.73 14.34
N GLN A 146 1.05 -9.67 13.91
CA GLN A 146 1.03 -11.08 14.35
C GLN A 146 1.50 -11.26 15.79
N ASN A 147 2.49 -10.47 16.21
CA ASN A 147 3.01 -10.51 17.58
C ASN A 147 1.95 -10.09 18.61
N ASP A 148 2.13 -10.55 19.86
CA ASP A 148 1.36 -10.38 21.12
C ASP A 148 0.34 -9.21 21.29
N HIS A 149 -0.26 -9.09 22.47
CA HIS A 149 -1.21 -8.04 22.87
C HIS A 149 -0.84 -6.57 22.52
N ARG A 150 0.41 -6.28 22.10
CA ARG A 150 0.86 -4.95 21.68
C ARG A 150 1.01 -4.79 20.16
N GLY A 151 0.61 -5.78 19.37
CA GLY A 151 0.86 -5.80 17.93
C GLY A 151 0.26 -4.62 17.19
N LEU A 152 -1.02 -4.35 17.43
CA LEU A 152 -1.73 -3.23 16.82
C LEU A 152 -1.09 -1.87 17.13
N GLU A 153 -0.63 -1.67 18.36
CA GLU A 153 0.07 -0.43 18.72
C GLU A 153 1.40 -0.26 18.01
N ARG A 154 2.20 -1.34 17.92
CA ARG A 154 3.47 -1.30 17.18
C ARG A 154 3.22 -0.99 15.71
N THR A 155 2.20 -1.58 15.11
CA THR A 155 1.77 -1.31 13.73
C THR A 155 1.38 0.16 13.53
N LEU A 156 0.56 0.73 14.42
CA LEU A 156 0.19 2.14 14.39
C LEU A 156 1.40 3.07 14.58
N ALA A 157 2.36 2.71 15.43
CA ALA A 157 3.60 3.47 15.61
C ALA A 157 4.51 3.41 14.37
N ILE A 158 4.60 2.26 13.69
CA ILE A 158 5.31 2.12 12.41
C ILE A 158 4.64 3.02 11.36
N ALA A 159 3.32 2.95 11.23
CA ALA A 159 2.55 3.82 10.33
C ALA A 159 2.82 5.30 10.61
N ARG A 160 2.70 5.73 11.87
CA ARG A 160 2.98 7.10 12.33
C ARG A 160 4.36 7.61 11.90
N SER A 161 5.38 6.77 12.01
CA SER A 161 6.76 7.14 11.62
C SER A 161 6.93 7.50 10.14
N LYS A 162 5.95 7.13 9.30
CA LYS A 162 5.95 7.36 7.85
C LYS A 162 5.02 8.48 7.40
N MET A 163 4.29 9.08 8.33
CA MET A 163 3.23 10.06 8.06
C MET A 163 3.61 11.50 8.46
N ASP A 164 4.89 11.78 8.68
CA ASP A 164 5.39 13.10 9.14
C ASP A 164 4.71 13.57 10.45
N VAL A 165 4.46 12.60 11.34
CA VAL A 165 3.89 12.83 12.67
C VAL A 165 4.94 12.43 13.71
N PRO A 166 5.29 13.30 14.67
CA PRO A 166 6.25 12.97 15.72
C PRO A 166 5.78 11.75 16.51
N LEU A 167 6.69 10.82 16.83
CA LEU A 167 6.36 9.66 17.65
C LEU A 167 5.77 10.07 19.00
N LYS A 168 4.83 9.27 19.49
CA LYS A 168 4.21 9.48 20.79
C LYS A 168 5.27 9.35 21.90
N THR A 169 5.25 10.28 22.84
CA THR A 169 6.21 10.32 23.96
C THR A 169 5.73 9.57 25.20
N GLU A 170 4.41 9.35 25.31
CA GLU A 170 3.78 8.67 26.43
C GLU A 170 3.26 7.31 26.01
N ALA A 171 3.46 6.30 26.85
CA ALA A 171 2.90 4.97 26.61
C ALA A 171 1.37 5.00 26.72
N ASN A 172 0.72 4.11 25.97
CA ASN A 172 -0.71 3.89 26.11
C ASN A 172 -1.05 3.33 27.50
N VAL A 173 -2.25 3.67 27.97
CA VAL A 173 -2.80 3.11 29.20
C VAL A 173 -3.13 1.64 28.99
N ARG A 174 -2.92 0.81 30.02
CA ARG A 174 -3.15 -0.62 29.98
C ARG A 174 -4.22 -1.05 30.96
N PHE A 175 -5.06 -1.98 30.50
CA PHE A 175 -5.92 -2.75 31.38
C PHE A 175 -5.06 -3.54 32.38
N GLY A 176 -5.48 -3.56 33.64
CA GLY A 176 -4.74 -4.18 34.74
C GLY A 176 -3.66 -3.28 35.38
N GLU A 177 -3.11 -2.30 34.65
CA GLU A 177 -2.18 -1.31 35.22
C GLU A 177 -2.90 -0.08 35.75
N SER A 178 -3.85 0.49 34.98
CA SER A 178 -4.62 1.66 35.42
C SER A 178 -5.83 1.29 36.25
N THR A 179 -6.52 0.21 35.87
CA THR A 179 -7.71 -0.30 36.54
C THR A 179 -7.88 -1.79 36.21
N ASN A 180 -8.49 -2.52 37.14
CA ASN A 180 -8.90 -3.91 36.93
C ASN A 180 -10.39 -4.05 36.57
N ASP A 181 -11.13 -2.94 36.49
CA ASP A 181 -12.53 -2.94 36.04
C ASP A 181 -12.59 -2.64 34.54
N PRO A 182 -13.06 -3.59 33.69
CA PRO A 182 -13.12 -3.41 32.25
C PRO A 182 -13.95 -2.20 31.82
N LEU A 183 -15.05 -1.89 32.51
CA LEU A 183 -15.94 -0.80 32.11
C LEU A 183 -15.37 0.57 32.47
N THR A 184 -14.64 0.66 33.59
CA THR A 184 -13.84 1.85 33.93
C THR A 184 -12.74 2.06 32.89
N PHE A 185 -12.07 0.99 32.44
CA PHE A 185 -11.04 1.10 31.41
C PHE A 185 -11.60 1.63 30.08
N VAL A 186 -12.74 1.10 29.62
CA VAL A 186 -13.43 1.61 28.41
C VAL A 186 -13.79 3.09 28.57
N SER A 187 -14.31 3.50 29.73
CA SER A 187 -14.64 4.90 30.01
C SER A 187 -13.41 5.81 29.91
N ASP A 188 -12.28 5.39 30.48
CA ASP A 188 -11.01 6.13 30.42
C ASP A 188 -10.49 6.28 28.99
N ILE A 189 -10.60 5.21 28.18
CA ILE A 189 -10.23 5.23 26.75
C ILE A 189 -11.14 6.20 25.99
N LEU A 190 -12.46 6.13 26.19
CA LEU A 190 -13.44 7.01 25.55
C LEU A 190 -13.12 8.49 25.82
N GLU A 191 -12.86 8.86 27.08
CA GLU A 191 -12.54 10.24 27.45
C GLU A 191 -11.25 10.75 26.77
N ARG A 192 -10.23 9.89 26.65
CA ARG A 192 -8.97 10.23 26.00
C ARG A 192 -9.14 10.38 24.50
N VAL A 193 -9.88 9.48 23.86
CA VAL A 193 -10.19 9.54 22.43
C VAL A 193 -10.96 10.82 22.09
N GLN A 194 -11.97 11.17 22.89
CA GLN A 194 -12.75 12.40 22.72
C GLN A 194 -11.86 13.66 22.81
N ARG A 195 -10.90 13.65 23.75
CA ARG A 195 -9.93 14.75 23.92
C ARG A 195 -9.00 14.87 22.71
N SER A 196 -8.41 13.77 22.27
CA SER A 196 -7.53 13.72 21.11
C SER A 196 -8.26 14.14 19.82
N HIS A 197 -9.51 13.69 19.64
CA HIS A 197 -10.36 14.14 18.53
C HIS A 197 -10.57 15.66 18.57
N THR A 198 -10.96 16.21 19.72
CA THR A 198 -11.18 17.66 19.86
C THR A 198 -9.91 18.46 19.57
N GLN A 199 -8.76 18.01 20.09
CA GLN A 199 -7.46 18.64 19.84
C GLN A 199 -7.08 18.60 18.37
N SER A 200 -7.36 17.48 17.69
CA SER A 200 -7.02 17.33 16.27
C SER A 200 -7.66 18.39 15.37
N LEU A 201 -8.90 18.78 15.67
CA LEU A 201 -9.66 19.74 14.86
C LEU A 201 -9.51 21.19 15.35
N ALA A 202 -8.92 21.41 16.53
CA ALA A 202 -8.75 22.73 17.13
C ALA A 202 -8.04 23.78 16.24
N PRO A 203 -7.10 23.42 15.34
CA PRO A 203 -6.49 24.39 14.43
C PRO A 203 -7.43 24.97 13.36
N LEU A 204 -8.58 24.34 13.10
CA LEU A 204 -9.54 24.79 12.10
C LEU A 204 -10.46 25.87 12.65
N THR A 205 -10.77 26.87 11.82
CA THR A 205 -11.84 27.81 12.15
C THR A 205 -13.22 27.16 12.04
N PRO A 206 -14.25 27.67 12.73
CA PRO A 206 -15.62 27.14 12.59
C PRO A 206 -16.14 27.14 11.14
N ALA A 207 -15.72 28.11 10.33
CA ALA A 207 -16.08 28.20 8.92
C ALA A 207 -15.44 27.10 8.07
N GLU A 208 -14.16 26.80 8.32
CA GLU A 208 -13.42 25.72 7.66
C GLU A 208 -13.99 24.35 8.06
N LEU A 209 -14.25 24.13 9.35
CA LEU A 209 -14.85 22.89 9.84
C LEU A 209 -16.24 22.66 9.22
N SER A 210 -17.07 23.70 9.20
CA SER A 210 -18.38 23.66 8.52
C SER A 210 -18.25 23.40 7.02
N GLN A 211 -17.18 23.88 6.38
CA GLN A 211 -16.91 23.60 4.97
C GLN A 211 -16.53 22.13 4.78
N LEU A 212 -15.60 21.57 5.56
CA LEU A 212 -15.21 20.17 5.48
C LEU A 212 -16.44 19.25 5.66
N GLN A 213 -17.27 19.50 6.67
CA GLN A 213 -18.48 18.73 6.94
C GLN A 213 -19.43 18.66 5.73
N ARG A 214 -19.56 19.76 4.98
CA ARG A 214 -20.42 19.83 3.78
C ARG A 214 -19.78 19.28 2.52
N GLU A 215 -18.45 19.26 2.44
CA GLU A 215 -17.74 19.05 1.16
C GLU A 215 -17.05 17.69 1.06
N LEU A 216 -16.59 17.08 2.16
CA LEU A 216 -15.82 15.83 2.12
C LEU A 216 -16.56 14.71 1.41
N TYR A 217 -17.74 14.33 1.89
CA TYR A 217 -18.49 13.23 1.28
C TYR A 217 -18.92 13.53 -0.16
N PRO A 218 -19.54 14.68 -0.49
CA PRO A 218 -19.98 14.90 -1.86
C PRO A 218 -18.83 14.94 -2.88
N ILE A 219 -17.70 15.57 -2.55
CA ILE A 219 -16.62 15.78 -3.51
C ILE A 219 -15.78 14.53 -3.71
N LEU A 220 -15.48 13.80 -2.64
CA LEU A 220 -14.56 12.65 -2.68
C LEU A 220 -15.27 11.33 -2.97
N VAL A 221 -16.58 11.32 -2.75
CA VAL A 221 -17.42 10.14 -2.84
C VAL A 221 -18.55 10.42 -3.82
N SER A 222 -19.65 11.05 -3.41
CA SER A 222 -20.92 11.03 -4.17
C SER A 222 -20.86 11.57 -5.60
N GLN A 223 -19.95 12.52 -5.89
CA GLN A 223 -19.79 13.17 -7.19
C GLN A 223 -18.55 12.70 -7.96
N ASN A 224 -17.83 11.68 -7.45
CA ASN A 224 -16.58 11.23 -8.05
C ASN A 224 -16.67 9.78 -8.53
N ASP A 225 -16.69 9.62 -9.84
CA ASP A 225 -16.79 8.34 -10.54
C ASP A 225 -15.48 7.96 -11.25
N VAL A 226 -14.40 8.71 -10.99
CA VAL A 226 -13.07 8.51 -11.57
C VAL A 226 -12.03 8.47 -10.47
N GLY A 227 -11.10 7.51 -10.50
CA GLY A 227 -10.19 7.29 -9.38
C GLY A 227 -8.97 8.22 -9.30
N TYR A 228 -8.51 8.80 -10.42
CA TYR A 228 -7.23 9.53 -10.45
C TYR A 228 -7.31 11.04 -10.13
N THR A 229 -8.50 11.63 -10.11
CA THR A 229 -8.71 13.07 -9.92
C THR A 229 -10.10 13.34 -9.35
N LEU A 230 -10.44 14.62 -9.20
CA LEU A 230 -11.75 15.07 -8.75
C LEU A 230 -12.40 15.95 -9.82
N ALA A 231 -13.73 15.90 -9.92
CA ALA A 231 -14.50 16.78 -10.81
C ALA A 231 -14.28 18.27 -10.51
N ASN A 232 -14.20 18.65 -9.22
CA ASN A 232 -13.87 20.02 -8.79
C ASN A 232 -12.53 20.09 -8.07
N ARG A 233 -11.45 20.16 -8.87
CA ARG A 233 -10.06 20.21 -8.38
C ARG A 233 -9.77 21.39 -7.46
N GLY A 234 -10.39 22.55 -7.71
CA GLY A 234 -10.20 23.75 -6.88
C GLY A 234 -10.76 23.60 -5.46
N ARG A 235 -11.93 22.95 -5.32
CA ARG A 235 -12.48 22.59 -4.01
C ARG A 235 -11.67 21.47 -3.35
N GLY A 236 -11.27 20.45 -4.12
CA GLY A 236 -10.38 19.39 -3.64
C GLY A 236 -9.08 19.93 -3.03
N ARG A 237 -8.46 20.93 -3.67
CA ARG A 237 -7.26 21.60 -3.12
C ARG A 237 -7.55 22.28 -1.79
N ARG A 238 -8.67 23.00 -1.68
CA ARG A 238 -9.05 23.64 -0.40
C ARG A 238 -9.30 22.62 0.71
N ILE A 239 -9.87 21.46 0.38
CA ILE A 239 -10.01 20.36 1.35
C ILE A 239 -8.62 19.92 1.84
N CYS A 240 -7.69 19.67 0.92
CA CYS A 240 -6.30 19.30 1.27
C CYS A 240 -5.63 20.37 2.14
N ASP A 241 -5.75 21.65 1.75
CA ASP A 241 -5.20 22.79 2.50
C ASP A 241 -5.76 22.88 3.94
N MET A 242 -7.02 22.46 4.17
CA MET A 242 -7.60 22.41 5.52
C MET A 242 -7.13 21.17 6.28
N LEU A 243 -7.05 20.01 5.62
CA LEU A 243 -6.56 18.78 6.23
C LEU A 243 -5.07 18.84 6.59
N GLU A 244 -4.27 19.65 5.91
CA GLU A 244 -2.88 19.96 6.32
C GLU A 244 -2.80 20.74 7.64
N LYS A 245 -3.85 21.49 8.01
CA LYS A 245 -3.86 22.33 9.21
C LYS A 245 -4.19 21.57 10.48
N ILE A 246 -4.91 20.45 10.38
CA ILE A 246 -5.35 19.68 11.55
C ILE A 246 -4.13 19.18 12.33
N ASP A 247 -4.29 18.98 13.64
CA ASP A 247 -3.28 18.31 14.43
C ASP A 247 -3.38 16.80 14.20
N ARG A 248 -2.62 16.34 13.19
CA ARG A 248 -2.50 14.93 12.83
C ARG A 248 -1.85 14.10 13.94
N GLY A 249 -1.04 14.71 14.81
CA GLY A 249 -0.48 14.03 15.99
C GLY A 249 -1.59 13.55 16.91
N SER A 250 -2.54 14.45 17.22
CA SER A 250 -3.71 14.11 18.02
C SER A 250 -4.64 13.08 17.35
N LEU A 251 -4.75 13.05 16.01
CA LEU A 251 -5.47 11.96 15.31
C LEU A 251 -4.79 10.60 15.50
N HIS A 252 -3.47 10.54 15.31
CA HIS A 252 -2.72 9.31 15.55
C HIS A 252 -2.80 8.89 17.02
N ASP A 253 -2.76 9.83 17.97
CA ASP A 253 -2.94 9.54 19.39
C ASP A 253 -4.31 8.93 19.68
N ALA A 254 -5.38 9.36 18.99
CA ALA A 254 -6.71 8.77 19.13
C ALA A 254 -6.73 7.31 18.67
N ALA A 255 -6.16 6.99 17.50
CA ALA A 255 -6.05 5.62 17.00
C ALA A 255 -5.25 4.73 17.95
N GLU A 256 -4.07 5.19 18.37
CA GLU A 256 -3.20 4.45 19.30
C GLU A 256 -3.86 4.24 20.66
N THR A 257 -4.66 5.19 21.13
CA THR A 257 -5.37 5.08 22.42
C THR A 257 -6.46 4.02 22.39
N MET A 258 -7.07 3.75 21.23
CA MET A 258 -8.09 2.70 21.09
C MET A 258 -7.50 1.29 20.95
N ALA A 259 -6.24 1.17 20.52
CA ALA A 259 -5.62 -0.13 20.24
C ALA A 259 -5.73 -1.18 21.36
N PRO A 260 -5.62 -0.85 22.67
CA PRO A 260 -5.83 -1.82 23.74
C PRO A 260 -7.24 -2.44 23.81
N LEU A 261 -8.24 -1.85 23.17
CA LEU A 261 -9.61 -2.39 23.15
C LEU A 261 -9.73 -3.64 22.25
N ALA A 262 -8.78 -3.86 21.34
CA ALA A 262 -8.70 -5.05 20.48
C ALA A 262 -7.75 -6.13 21.06
N ASP A 263 -7.37 -6.03 22.33
CA ASP A 263 -6.56 -7.03 23.00
C ASP A 263 -7.44 -8.23 23.39
N ARG A 264 -7.10 -9.44 22.91
CA ARG A 264 -7.85 -10.69 23.21
C ARG A 264 -7.98 -10.95 24.72
N ASP A 265 -6.97 -10.62 25.52
CA ASP A 265 -7.01 -10.80 26.98
C ASP A 265 -8.01 -9.84 27.62
N PHE A 266 -8.06 -8.59 27.15
CA PHE A 266 -9.02 -7.60 27.59
C PHE A 266 -10.45 -7.97 27.17
N LEU A 267 -10.66 -8.36 25.91
CA LEU A 267 -11.96 -8.82 25.39
C LEU A 267 -12.46 -10.04 26.19
N SER A 268 -11.56 -10.95 26.58
CA SER A 268 -11.87 -12.07 27.46
C SER A 268 -12.34 -11.65 28.86
N GLN A 269 -11.89 -10.51 29.39
CA GLN A 269 -12.42 -9.96 30.65
C GLN A 269 -13.79 -9.31 30.46
N LEU A 270 -14.01 -8.59 29.35
CA LEU A 270 -15.33 -8.04 29.02
C LEU A 270 -16.38 -9.15 28.89
N LYS A 271 -16.03 -10.27 28.23
CA LYS A 271 -16.93 -11.42 28.03
C LYS A 271 -17.40 -12.07 29.34
N ARG A 272 -16.68 -11.83 30.45
CA ARG A 272 -17.00 -12.33 31.81
C ARG A 272 -17.91 -11.39 32.62
N LEU A 273 -18.31 -10.23 32.07
CA LEU A 273 -19.22 -9.33 32.76
C LEU A 273 -20.55 -10.04 33.09
N PRO A 274 -21.09 -9.84 34.31
CA PRO A 274 -22.33 -10.47 34.73
C PRO A 274 -23.53 -9.91 33.95
N GLU A 275 -24.56 -10.74 33.76
CA GLU A 275 -25.86 -10.26 33.29
C GLU A 275 -26.70 -9.84 34.48
N ASP A 276 -26.80 -8.52 34.66
CA ASP A 276 -27.78 -7.93 35.55
C ASP A 276 -29.20 -8.05 34.94
N SER A 277 -30.21 -7.64 35.72
CA SER A 277 -31.59 -7.61 35.20
C SER A 277 -31.69 -6.72 33.96
N PRO A 278 -32.30 -7.20 32.86
CA PRO A 278 -32.28 -6.48 31.59
C PRO A 278 -33.05 -5.16 31.71
N ILE A 279 -32.45 -4.09 31.18
CA ILE A 279 -33.05 -2.78 31.03
C ILE A 279 -33.49 -2.56 29.58
N ARG A 280 -34.46 -1.68 29.37
CA ARG A 280 -34.88 -1.27 28.02
C ARG A 280 -34.17 0.02 27.64
N VAL A 281 -33.56 0.04 26.46
CA VAL A 281 -32.98 1.24 25.86
C VAL A 281 -33.63 1.46 24.50
N ALA A 282 -34.06 2.70 24.23
CA ALA A 282 -34.62 3.06 22.93
C ALA A 282 -33.55 2.88 21.84
N GLY A 283 -33.91 2.27 20.71
CA GLY A 283 -32.96 1.91 19.66
C GLY A 283 -32.28 0.55 19.84
N VAL A 284 -32.54 -0.16 20.94
CA VAL A 284 -32.11 -1.56 21.13
C VAL A 284 -33.33 -2.47 21.21
N SER A 285 -33.37 -3.50 20.36
CA SER A 285 -34.30 -4.62 20.48
C SER A 285 -33.55 -5.84 20.98
N GLY A 286 -33.83 -6.29 22.20
CA GLY A 286 -33.08 -7.35 22.87
C GLY A 286 -32.83 -7.01 24.34
N SER A 287 -31.83 -7.65 24.95
CA SER A 287 -31.45 -7.41 26.34
C SER A 287 -30.28 -6.43 26.44
N VAL A 288 -30.44 -5.38 27.23
CA VAL A 288 -29.32 -4.53 27.68
C VAL A 288 -29.09 -4.81 29.15
N VAL A 289 -27.87 -5.13 29.55
CA VAL A 289 -27.53 -5.43 30.95
C VAL A 289 -27.05 -4.19 31.71
N LYS A 290 -26.47 -3.20 31.01
CA LYS A 290 -25.98 -1.98 31.66
C LYS A 290 -26.05 -0.75 30.75
N LYS A 291 -26.35 0.41 31.35
CA LYS A 291 -26.21 1.74 30.75
C LYS A 291 -25.38 2.59 31.69
N ILE A 292 -24.27 3.15 31.22
CA ILE A 292 -23.36 4.00 32.00
C ILE A 292 -23.31 5.36 31.33
N GLU A 293 -23.68 6.41 32.06
CA GLU A 293 -23.59 7.78 31.59
C GLU A 293 -22.21 8.33 31.96
N THR A 294 -21.50 8.85 30.96
CA THR A 294 -20.19 9.50 31.14
C THR A 294 -20.23 10.92 30.57
N ALA A 295 -19.25 11.75 30.90
CA ALA A 295 -19.12 13.07 30.29
C ALA A 295 -18.75 13.00 28.79
N ALA A 296 -18.21 11.87 28.31
CA ALA A 296 -17.79 11.66 26.94
C ALA A 296 -18.82 10.89 26.09
N GLY A 297 -19.99 10.56 26.64
CA GLY A 297 -21.06 9.82 25.97
C GLY A 297 -21.52 8.60 26.75
N THR A 298 -22.69 8.08 26.41
CA THR A 298 -23.26 6.89 27.03
C THR A 298 -22.52 5.63 26.57
N ILE A 299 -22.26 4.70 27.49
CA ILE A 299 -21.82 3.33 27.23
C ILE A 299 -23.01 2.39 27.46
N ILE A 300 -23.28 1.52 26.48
CA ILE A 300 -24.29 0.45 26.58
C ILE A 300 -23.60 -0.90 26.58
N VAL A 301 -24.08 -1.80 27.43
CA VAL A 301 -23.67 -3.21 27.47
C VAL A 301 -24.88 -4.09 27.13
N GLY A 302 -24.84 -4.76 25.98
CA GLY A 302 -25.77 -5.80 25.55
C GLY A 302 -25.69 -7.08 26.40
N GLY A 303 -26.72 -7.91 26.36
CA GLY A 303 -26.71 -9.25 26.97
C GLY A 303 -26.49 -10.33 25.92
N ARG A 304 -26.18 -11.57 26.34
CA ARG A 304 -25.75 -12.69 25.45
C ARG A 304 -26.81 -13.25 24.50
N GLY A 305 -27.97 -12.62 24.43
CA GLY A 305 -29.04 -13.01 23.52
C GLY A 305 -29.06 -12.05 22.33
N SER A 306 -29.54 -12.52 21.19
CA SER A 306 -29.65 -11.70 19.98
C SER A 306 -30.28 -10.32 20.23
N ASN A 307 -29.52 -9.30 19.89
CA ASN A 307 -29.82 -7.90 19.98
C ASN A 307 -29.88 -7.28 18.57
N THR A 308 -30.60 -6.18 18.46
CA THR A 308 -30.57 -5.32 17.29
C THR A 308 -30.33 -3.90 17.75
N TYR A 309 -29.25 -3.30 17.25
CA TYR A 309 -28.81 -1.95 17.55
C TYR A 309 -29.10 -1.02 16.39
N ASP A 310 -30.13 -0.20 16.52
CA ASP A 310 -30.37 0.94 15.62
C ASP A 310 -29.49 2.12 16.08
N LEU A 311 -28.19 2.07 15.75
CA LEU A 311 -27.14 2.93 16.33
C LEU A 311 -27.38 4.43 16.12
N ASP A 312 -28.04 4.82 15.03
CA ASP A 312 -28.37 6.21 14.75
C ASP A 312 -29.60 6.71 15.54
N ALA A 313 -30.41 5.80 16.11
CA ALA A 313 -31.48 6.16 17.04
C ALA A 313 -30.96 6.42 18.46
N MET A 314 -29.68 6.13 18.72
CA MET A 314 -28.98 6.28 19.99
C MET A 314 -27.86 7.32 19.88
N SER A 315 -28.22 8.56 19.56
CA SER A 315 -27.23 9.61 19.26
C SER A 315 -26.34 10.02 20.43
N ASP A 316 -26.73 9.73 21.68
CA ASP A 316 -25.94 9.97 22.89
C ASP A 316 -24.99 8.81 23.25
N VAL A 317 -25.08 7.68 22.53
CA VAL A 317 -24.26 6.49 22.77
C VAL A 317 -23.00 6.55 21.91
N ASN A 318 -21.85 6.50 22.59
CA ASN A 318 -20.54 6.51 21.97
C ASN A 318 -19.82 5.17 22.13
N VAL A 319 -20.31 4.27 22.99
CA VAL A 319 -19.78 2.91 23.09
C VAL A 319 -20.90 1.89 23.20
N VAL A 320 -20.82 0.84 22.38
CA VAL A 320 -21.65 -0.37 22.49
C VAL A 320 -20.72 -1.55 22.74
N ILE A 321 -21.02 -2.33 23.77
CA ILE A 321 -20.35 -3.59 24.08
C ILE A 321 -21.43 -4.67 24.08
N ASP A 322 -21.41 -5.61 23.15
CA ASP A 322 -22.25 -6.80 23.22
C ASP A 322 -21.49 -7.94 23.89
N LEU A 323 -22.18 -8.72 24.73
CA LEU A 323 -21.61 -9.87 25.41
C LEU A 323 -21.78 -11.17 24.61
N GLY A 324 -22.61 -11.13 23.57
CA GLY A 324 -22.71 -12.10 22.49
C GLY A 324 -24.15 -12.34 22.01
N GLY A 325 -24.30 -13.26 21.09
CA GLY A 325 -25.58 -13.52 20.42
C GLY A 325 -25.41 -13.27 18.93
N ASN A 326 -26.36 -13.69 18.10
CA ASN A 326 -26.33 -13.32 16.69
C ASN A 326 -27.06 -11.98 16.53
N ASP A 327 -26.30 -10.93 16.37
CA ASP A 327 -26.71 -9.54 16.51
C ASP A 327 -26.83 -8.81 15.18
N VAL A 328 -27.57 -7.71 15.20
CA VAL A 328 -27.76 -6.84 14.03
C VAL A 328 -27.43 -5.41 14.39
N TYR A 329 -26.38 -4.87 13.78
CA TYR A 329 -25.95 -3.48 13.93
C TYR A 329 -26.37 -2.68 12.70
N ARG A 330 -27.26 -1.71 12.89
CA ARG A 330 -27.76 -0.84 11.81
C ARG A 330 -27.15 0.54 11.87
N GLU A 331 -26.60 0.96 10.73
CA GLU A 331 -25.94 2.25 10.56
C GLU A 331 -24.79 2.45 11.57
N GLY A 332 -24.77 3.54 12.34
CA GLY A 332 -23.64 3.88 13.21
C GLY A 332 -22.82 5.04 12.68
N THR A 333 -23.48 6.07 12.14
CA THR A 333 -22.83 7.22 11.50
C THR A 333 -21.91 7.94 12.48
N VAL A 334 -20.63 8.09 12.12
CA VAL A 334 -19.62 8.89 12.83
C VAL A 334 -19.28 10.12 11.98
N SER A 335 -19.59 11.27 12.54
CA SER A 335 -19.46 12.60 11.93
C SER A 335 -19.17 13.64 13.01
N LEU A 336 -19.16 14.93 12.69
CA LEU A 336 -19.05 15.96 13.74
C LEU A 336 -20.23 15.98 14.73
N ASP A 337 -21.39 15.40 14.36
CA ASP A 337 -22.56 15.36 15.24
C ASP A 337 -22.45 14.25 16.30
N ARG A 338 -21.76 13.15 15.95
CA ARG A 338 -21.31 12.10 16.88
C ARG A 338 -19.85 11.75 16.52
N PRO A 339 -18.86 12.42 17.15
CA PRO A 339 -17.47 12.35 16.72
C PRO A 339 -16.75 11.07 17.10
N VAL A 340 -17.29 10.30 18.06
CA VAL A 340 -16.69 9.05 18.53
C VAL A 340 -17.75 7.96 18.60
N LEU A 341 -17.46 6.80 18.04
CA LEU A 341 -18.23 5.57 18.25
C LEU A 341 -17.29 4.36 18.31
N ILE A 342 -17.41 3.59 19.38
CA ILE A 342 -16.70 2.32 19.58
C ILE A 342 -17.74 1.21 19.71
N THR A 343 -17.64 0.19 18.86
CA THR A 343 -18.48 -1.01 18.94
C THR A 343 -17.57 -2.20 19.23
N ILE A 344 -17.95 -3.01 20.23
CA ILE A 344 -17.25 -4.24 20.61
C ILE A 344 -18.28 -5.36 20.67
N ASP A 345 -18.20 -6.31 19.75
CA ASP A 345 -18.90 -7.59 19.83
C ASP A 345 -17.96 -8.66 20.38
N LEU A 346 -18.50 -9.64 21.10
CA LEU A 346 -17.71 -10.66 21.79
C LEU A 346 -18.06 -12.11 21.40
N ALA A 347 -19.13 -12.33 20.63
CA ALA A 347 -19.48 -13.63 20.07
C ALA A 347 -20.77 -13.55 19.26
N GLY A 348 -20.79 -14.14 18.08
CA GLY A 348 -22.02 -14.15 17.32
C GLY A 348 -21.89 -14.78 15.95
N ASN A 349 -22.86 -14.47 15.10
CA ASN A 349 -22.69 -14.49 13.65
C ASN A 349 -23.52 -13.28 13.22
N ASP A 350 -22.84 -12.16 13.11
CA ASP A 350 -23.40 -10.84 13.26
C ASP A 350 -23.57 -10.15 11.92
N SER A 351 -24.56 -9.26 11.88
CA SER A 351 -24.89 -8.52 10.69
C SER A 351 -24.71 -7.04 10.93
N TYR A 352 -23.61 -6.52 10.40
CA TYR A 352 -23.35 -5.09 10.33
C TYR A 352 -23.88 -4.57 9.00
N THR A 353 -24.92 -3.72 9.03
CA THR A 353 -25.60 -3.25 7.81
C THR A 353 -25.86 -1.75 7.83
N GLY A 354 -25.65 -1.08 6.70
CA GLY A 354 -26.06 0.32 6.56
C GLY A 354 -25.86 0.90 5.17
N THR A 355 -26.42 2.08 4.96
CA THR A 355 -26.30 2.81 3.69
C THR A 355 -25.75 4.22 3.85
N LYS A 356 -25.69 4.72 5.08
CA LYS A 356 -25.10 6.02 5.41
C LYS A 356 -23.58 5.93 5.45
N PRO A 357 -22.88 7.05 5.20
CA PRO A 357 -21.43 7.08 5.31
C PRO A 357 -20.95 7.16 6.77
N GLY A 358 -19.74 6.68 7.03
CA GLY A 358 -19.10 6.72 8.34
C GLY A 358 -19.65 5.66 9.29
N ILE A 359 -19.79 4.41 8.83
CA ILE A 359 -20.35 3.28 9.59
C ILE A 359 -19.35 2.11 9.65
N GLN A 360 -19.58 1.12 10.51
CA GLN A 360 -18.76 -0.10 10.58
C GLN A 360 -17.27 0.20 10.82
N GLY A 361 -16.98 0.92 11.91
CA GLY A 361 -15.63 1.36 12.22
C GLY A 361 -15.09 2.49 11.34
N SER A 362 -15.89 3.09 10.45
CA SER A 362 -15.50 4.25 9.63
C SER A 362 -15.92 5.59 10.21
N ALA A 363 -15.23 6.67 9.80
CA ALA A 363 -15.56 8.02 10.23
C ALA A 363 -15.32 9.12 9.17
N ILE A 364 -16.12 10.20 9.24
CA ILE A 364 -15.87 11.46 8.55
C ILE A 364 -15.62 12.54 9.60
N LEU A 365 -14.40 13.09 9.67
CA LEU A 365 -13.98 14.06 10.69
C LEU A 365 -14.17 13.56 12.14
N GLY A 366 -14.22 12.25 12.34
CA GLY A 366 -14.42 11.61 13.64
C GLY A 366 -13.44 10.46 13.86
N VAL A 367 -13.67 9.69 14.92
CA VAL A 367 -12.89 8.53 15.32
C VAL A 367 -13.84 7.36 15.56
N ALA A 368 -13.64 6.26 14.85
CA ALA A 368 -14.46 5.08 14.98
C ALA A 368 -13.61 3.82 15.13
N MET A 369 -14.08 2.89 15.96
CA MET A 369 -13.53 1.55 16.07
C MET A 369 -14.67 0.53 16.12
N LEU A 370 -14.51 -0.56 15.39
CA LEU A 370 -15.31 -1.76 15.51
C LEU A 370 -14.37 -2.92 15.87
N VAL A 371 -14.72 -3.69 16.88
CA VAL A 371 -14.04 -4.92 17.27
C VAL A 371 -15.06 -6.05 17.27
N ASP A 372 -14.79 -7.10 16.52
CA ASP A 372 -15.52 -8.36 16.59
C ASP A 372 -14.57 -9.46 17.09
N LEU A 373 -15.04 -10.33 17.98
CA LEU A 373 -14.19 -11.33 18.62
C LEU A 373 -14.29 -12.73 17.98
N GLU A 374 -15.50 -13.13 17.61
CA GLU A 374 -15.85 -14.53 17.32
C GLU A 374 -17.11 -14.54 16.45
N GLY A 375 -17.03 -15.03 15.22
CA GLY A 375 -18.26 -15.21 14.46
C GLY A 375 -18.08 -15.72 13.04
N ASN A 376 -19.12 -15.59 12.23
CA ASN A 376 -19.00 -15.60 10.77
C ASN A 376 -19.91 -14.47 10.32
N ASP A 377 -19.31 -13.33 10.09
CA ASP A 377 -19.96 -12.06 10.15
C ASP A 377 -20.14 -11.47 8.76
N THR A 378 -21.16 -10.62 8.65
CA THR A 378 -21.47 -9.95 7.41
C THR A 378 -21.43 -8.45 7.62
N TYR A 379 -20.44 -7.82 6.99
CA TYR A 379 -20.29 -6.39 6.89
C TYR A 379 -20.82 -5.92 5.54
N GLN A 380 -22.01 -5.34 5.53
CA GLN A 380 -22.65 -4.86 4.31
C GLN A 380 -22.89 -3.35 4.36
N ALA A 381 -22.24 -2.63 3.45
CA ALA A 381 -22.36 -1.19 3.37
C ALA A 381 -22.36 -0.68 1.92
N LYS A 382 -22.62 0.63 1.78
CA LYS A 382 -22.50 1.32 0.50
C LYS A 382 -21.16 2.07 0.39
N ASP A 383 -21.11 3.30 0.91
CA ASP A 383 -19.95 4.17 0.78
C ASP A 383 -19.39 4.50 2.16
N MET A 384 -18.07 4.73 2.30
CA MET A 384 -17.45 5.19 3.55
C MET A 384 -17.72 4.27 4.75
N ALA A 385 -17.32 3.01 4.66
CA ALA A 385 -17.60 1.97 5.66
C ALA A 385 -16.40 1.02 5.85
N GLN A 386 -16.43 0.11 6.81
CA GLN A 386 -15.40 -0.94 6.99
C GLN A 386 -14.01 -0.32 7.20
N ALA A 387 -13.84 0.40 8.31
CA ALA A 387 -12.60 1.10 8.71
C ALA A 387 -12.07 2.21 7.78
N SER A 388 -12.89 2.74 6.89
CA SER A 388 -12.51 3.88 6.04
C SER A 388 -12.58 5.21 6.78
N CYS A 389 -11.78 6.21 6.36
CA CYS A 389 -11.86 7.55 6.92
C CYS A 389 -11.72 8.69 5.90
N LEU A 390 -12.32 9.84 6.24
CA LEU A 390 -12.05 11.14 5.62
C LEU A 390 -11.75 12.17 6.71
N GLY A 391 -10.47 12.55 6.84
CA GLY A 391 -10.01 13.50 7.87
C GLY A 391 -10.25 13.02 9.31
N GLY A 392 -10.08 11.72 9.56
CA GLY A 392 -10.37 11.11 10.86
C GLY A 392 -9.66 9.76 11.04
N VAL A 393 -10.19 8.92 11.93
CA VAL A 393 -9.69 7.56 12.19
C VAL A 393 -10.83 6.57 12.00
N GLY A 394 -10.58 5.54 11.19
CA GLY A 394 -11.45 4.37 11.07
C GLY A 394 -10.66 3.09 11.34
N MET A 395 -11.17 2.24 12.22
CA MET A 395 -10.56 0.97 12.60
C MET A 395 -11.62 -0.13 12.67
N LEU A 396 -11.33 -1.28 12.08
CA LEU A 396 -12.10 -2.52 12.21
C LEU A 396 -11.09 -3.62 12.53
N VAL A 397 -11.32 -4.33 13.63
CA VAL A 397 -10.54 -5.50 14.02
C VAL A 397 -11.49 -6.66 14.18
N ASP A 398 -11.42 -7.60 13.25
CA ASP A 398 -12.05 -8.90 13.37
C ASP A 398 -11.00 -9.90 13.93
N HIS A 399 -11.42 -10.74 14.85
CA HIS A 399 -10.55 -11.71 15.51
C HIS A 399 -10.70 -13.12 14.97
N GLY A 400 -11.75 -13.41 14.21
CA GLY A 400 -11.81 -14.62 13.43
C GLY A 400 -13.22 -15.04 13.08
N GLY A 401 -13.30 -15.75 11.97
CA GLY A 401 -14.55 -16.18 11.40
C GLY A 401 -14.39 -16.57 9.95
N HIS A 402 -15.49 -16.65 9.22
CA HIS A 402 -15.46 -16.67 7.76
C HIS A 402 -16.35 -15.56 7.28
N ASP A 403 -15.73 -14.43 7.01
CA ASP A 403 -16.33 -13.12 7.01
C ASP A 403 -16.57 -12.60 5.61
N ARG A 404 -17.59 -11.76 5.51
CA ARG A 404 -17.94 -11.09 4.26
C ARG A 404 -17.97 -9.60 4.41
N TYR A 405 -16.98 -8.95 3.79
CA TYR A 405 -16.87 -7.51 3.65
C TYR A 405 -17.38 -7.06 2.28
N THR A 406 -18.61 -6.56 2.22
CA THR A 406 -19.20 -6.01 0.99
C THR A 406 -19.45 -4.52 1.12
N GLY A 407 -18.74 -3.74 0.31
CA GLY A 407 -18.92 -2.30 0.19
C GLY A 407 -18.87 -1.85 -1.28
N PHE A 408 -19.35 -0.65 -1.57
CA PHE A 408 -19.31 -0.08 -2.91
C PHE A 408 -18.01 0.70 -3.13
N ARG A 409 -17.77 1.78 -2.39
CA ARG A 409 -16.54 2.58 -2.55
C ARG A 409 -16.11 3.29 -1.27
N ARG A 410 -14.80 3.49 -1.11
CA ARG A 410 -14.20 4.04 0.12
C ARG A 410 -14.52 3.13 1.29
N VAL A 411 -14.04 1.90 1.17
CA VAL A 411 -14.30 0.81 2.12
C VAL A 411 -13.05 -0.03 2.34
N GLN A 412 -13.06 -0.88 3.36
CA GLN A 412 -11.99 -1.87 3.62
C GLN A 412 -10.64 -1.17 3.87
N GLY A 413 -10.56 -0.39 4.94
CA GLY A 413 -9.34 0.30 5.36
C GLY A 413 -8.88 1.48 4.50
N GLN A 414 -9.77 2.07 3.68
CA GLN A 414 -9.42 3.21 2.82
C GLN A 414 -9.24 4.53 3.61
N ALA A 415 -8.13 5.26 3.45
CA ALA A 415 -7.91 6.55 4.13
C ALA A 415 -7.76 7.74 3.18
N PHE A 416 -7.81 8.97 3.73
CA PHE A 416 -7.36 10.23 3.12
C PHE A 416 -7.17 11.33 4.19
N ALA A 417 -5.95 11.78 4.46
CA ALA A 417 -5.55 12.63 5.60
C ALA A 417 -5.92 12.12 7.01
N GLY A 418 -5.93 10.80 7.18
CA GLY A 418 -6.21 10.14 8.44
C GLY A 418 -5.70 8.70 8.42
N ILE A 419 -6.22 7.87 9.31
CA ILE A 419 -5.86 6.45 9.40
C ILE A 419 -7.11 5.62 9.10
N GLY A 420 -6.99 4.68 8.17
CA GLY A 420 -7.98 3.64 7.92
C GLY A 420 -7.31 2.28 8.05
N LEU A 421 -7.78 1.42 8.95
CA LEU A 421 -7.17 0.12 9.23
C LEU A 421 -8.25 -0.96 9.39
N LEU A 422 -8.31 -1.88 8.44
CA LEU A 422 -9.04 -3.14 8.58
C LEU A 422 -8.02 -4.23 8.89
N LEU A 423 -8.23 -4.95 10.00
CA LEU A 423 -7.48 -6.13 10.39
C LEU A 423 -8.46 -7.28 10.54
N ASP A 424 -8.28 -8.30 9.72
CA ASP A 424 -8.83 -9.63 9.93
C ASP A 424 -7.70 -10.56 10.39
N ARG A 425 -7.99 -11.54 11.24
CA ARG A 425 -6.96 -12.33 11.93
C ARG A 425 -6.97 -13.81 11.59
N ASP A 426 -8.08 -14.36 11.11
CA ASP A 426 -8.26 -15.79 10.92
C ASP A 426 -9.54 -16.02 10.12
N GLY A 427 -9.47 -16.69 8.97
CA GLY A 427 -10.70 -17.01 8.29
C GLY A 427 -10.57 -17.55 6.89
N ASN A 428 -11.59 -17.30 6.08
CA ASN A 428 -11.61 -17.59 4.64
C ASN A 428 -12.53 -16.54 4.06
N ASP A 429 -11.97 -15.37 3.82
CA ASP A 429 -12.71 -14.13 3.87
C ASP A 429 -12.98 -13.58 2.48
N GLN A 430 -14.04 -12.79 2.39
CA GLN A 430 -14.53 -12.26 1.13
C GLN A 430 -14.58 -10.75 1.16
N TYR A 431 -13.66 -10.13 0.43
CA TYR A 431 -13.55 -8.68 0.31
C TYR A 431 -14.06 -8.22 -1.04
N ARG A 432 -15.11 -7.39 -1.04
CA ARG A 432 -15.73 -6.88 -2.26
C ARG A 432 -15.88 -5.37 -2.24
N GLY A 433 -15.25 -4.73 -3.23
CA GLY A 433 -15.25 -3.29 -3.45
C GLY A 433 -15.29 -2.91 -4.93
N ALA A 434 -15.72 -1.70 -5.26
CA ALA A 434 -15.72 -1.21 -6.64
C ALA A 434 -14.60 -0.19 -6.93
N MET A 435 -14.30 0.74 -6.01
CA MET A 435 -13.27 1.76 -6.21
C MET A 435 -12.85 2.48 -4.92
N TRP A 436 -11.55 2.75 -4.75
CA TRP A 436 -10.92 3.25 -3.51
C TRP A 436 -11.22 2.32 -2.35
N THR A 437 -10.64 1.12 -2.40
CA THR A 437 -10.93 0.03 -1.47
C THR A 437 -9.66 -0.66 -1.03
N GLN A 438 -9.74 -1.47 0.03
CA GLN A 438 -8.68 -2.43 0.40
C GLN A 438 -7.33 -1.71 0.62
N GLY A 439 -7.31 -0.82 1.61
CA GLY A 439 -6.08 -0.18 2.09
C GLY A 439 -5.44 0.83 1.13
N MET A 440 -6.20 1.69 0.43
CA MET A 440 -5.59 2.79 -0.35
C MET A 440 -5.37 4.06 0.50
N GLY A 441 -4.26 4.76 0.25
CA GLY A 441 -3.76 5.83 1.13
C GLY A 441 -4.33 7.24 0.88
N CYS A 442 -4.45 7.67 -0.38
CA CYS A 442 -4.79 9.05 -0.79
C CYS A 442 -3.92 10.17 -0.12
N PRO A 443 -3.89 11.46 -0.54
CA PRO A 443 -2.99 12.45 0.09
C PRO A 443 -3.06 12.51 1.64
N LEU A 444 -1.90 12.50 2.31
CA LEU A 444 -1.77 12.46 3.79
C LEU A 444 -2.49 11.30 4.52
N GLY A 445 -3.06 10.32 3.82
CA GLY A 445 -3.72 9.19 4.47
C GLY A 445 -2.82 7.96 4.55
N PHE A 446 -3.04 7.19 5.61
CA PHE A 446 -2.50 5.85 5.79
C PHE A 446 -3.67 4.86 5.74
N GLY A 447 -3.83 4.19 4.59
CA GLY A 447 -4.84 3.16 4.41
C GLY A 447 -4.19 1.78 4.49
N MET A 448 -4.79 0.89 5.26
CA MET A 448 -4.28 -0.47 5.47
C MET A 448 -5.43 -1.47 5.53
N LEU A 449 -5.28 -2.54 4.74
CA LEU A 449 -5.97 -3.80 4.95
C LEU A 449 -4.90 -4.84 5.30
N VAL A 450 -5.17 -5.65 6.31
CA VAL A 450 -4.38 -6.83 6.63
C VAL A 450 -5.29 -8.00 6.94
N ASP A 451 -5.03 -9.11 6.27
CA ASP A 451 -5.50 -10.45 6.63
C ASP A 451 -4.29 -11.27 7.10
N LEU A 452 -4.47 -12.18 8.05
CA LEU A 452 -3.35 -12.89 8.69
C LEU A 452 -3.31 -14.38 8.37
N ASP A 453 -4.42 -15.00 7.99
CA ASP A 453 -4.52 -16.44 7.76
C ASP A 453 -5.86 -16.75 7.09
N GLY A 454 -5.86 -17.61 6.08
CA GLY A 454 -7.09 -18.01 5.42
C GLY A 454 -6.96 -18.15 3.92
N LYS A 455 -7.93 -18.83 3.30
CA LYS A 455 -8.09 -18.81 1.85
C LYS A 455 -9.09 -17.72 1.47
N ASP A 456 -8.54 -16.60 1.04
CA ASP A 456 -9.26 -15.36 0.87
C ASP A 456 -9.54 -15.03 -0.59
N HIS A 457 -10.55 -14.18 -0.76
CA HIS A 457 -10.91 -13.65 -2.06
C HIS A 457 -11.09 -12.13 -2.02
N TYR A 458 -10.17 -11.45 -2.70
CA TYR A 458 -10.16 -10.01 -2.86
C TYR A 458 -10.69 -9.59 -4.21
N TYR A 459 -11.71 -8.73 -4.19
CA TYR A 459 -12.35 -8.21 -5.38
C TYR A 459 -12.39 -6.68 -5.34
N THR A 460 -11.72 -6.02 -6.29
CA THR A 460 -11.77 -4.56 -6.51
C THR A 460 -12.05 -4.21 -7.98
N GLY A 461 -13.25 -3.70 -8.29
CA GLY A 461 -13.57 -3.18 -9.62
C GLY A 461 -14.94 -3.57 -10.16
N GLY A 462 -15.04 -3.75 -11.48
CA GLY A 462 -16.23 -4.30 -12.16
C GLY A 462 -17.47 -3.39 -12.23
N TYR A 463 -17.36 -2.08 -11.92
CA TYR A 463 -18.48 -1.14 -11.98
C TYR A 463 -18.19 0.13 -12.79
N PHE A 464 -17.23 0.93 -12.33
CA PHE A 464 -16.92 2.23 -12.93
C PHE A 464 -16.10 2.03 -14.19
N ILE A 465 -16.59 2.47 -15.36
CA ILE A 465 -15.86 2.33 -16.62
C ILE A 465 -14.52 3.07 -16.51
N CYS A 466 -13.43 2.44 -16.98
CA CYS A 466 -12.12 3.05 -16.88
C CYS A 466 -12.06 4.36 -17.68
N SER A 467 -11.38 5.34 -17.11
CA SER A 467 -11.18 6.67 -17.69
C SER A 467 -10.32 6.67 -18.96
N TYR A 468 -9.70 5.54 -19.30
CA TYR A 468 -8.95 5.35 -20.54
C TYR A 468 -9.80 4.76 -21.68
N ALA A 469 -11.08 4.44 -21.46
CA ALA A 469 -11.94 3.87 -22.50
C ALA A 469 -12.09 4.79 -23.72
N ASP A 470 -12.17 6.10 -23.47
CA ASP A 470 -12.34 7.15 -24.48
C ASP A 470 -11.05 7.95 -24.74
N ASP A 471 -9.87 7.43 -24.38
CA ASP A 471 -8.59 8.09 -24.67
C ASP A 471 -8.41 8.19 -26.20
N GLU A 472 -8.24 9.43 -26.71
CA GLU A 472 -8.17 9.70 -28.15
C GLU A 472 -6.96 9.03 -28.83
N ASP A 473 -5.85 8.86 -28.10
CA ASP A 473 -4.57 8.40 -28.65
C ASP A 473 -4.36 6.89 -28.42
N ASN A 474 -4.84 6.36 -27.29
CA ASN A 474 -4.69 4.95 -26.95
C ASN A 474 -5.84 4.47 -26.04
N PRO A 475 -7.05 4.25 -26.60
CA PRO A 475 -8.20 3.79 -25.84
C PRO A 475 -7.97 2.37 -25.34
N THR A 476 -8.29 2.12 -24.08
CA THR A 476 -8.20 0.78 -23.48
C THR A 476 -9.47 0.46 -22.71
N PRO A 477 -10.05 -0.74 -22.86
CA PRO A 477 -11.30 -1.11 -22.22
C PRO A 477 -11.11 -1.52 -20.75
N GLY A 478 -12.20 -1.71 -20.02
CA GLY A 478 -12.19 -2.21 -18.64
C GLY A 478 -12.82 -1.25 -17.64
N TYR A 479 -12.64 -1.56 -16.36
CA TYR A 479 -13.15 -0.74 -15.25
C TYR A 479 -12.01 -0.04 -14.50
N GLU A 480 -12.35 1.01 -13.75
CA GLU A 480 -11.51 1.53 -12.68
C GLU A 480 -11.41 0.51 -11.55
N GLY A 481 -10.22 0.40 -10.97
CA GLY A 481 -9.95 -0.29 -9.71
C GLY A 481 -9.65 0.71 -8.62
N TRP A 482 -8.37 0.95 -8.31
CA TRP A 482 -7.90 1.80 -7.20
C TRP A 482 -8.12 1.18 -5.83
N GLY A 483 -7.48 0.06 -5.59
CA GLY A 483 -7.46 -0.55 -4.27
C GLY A 483 -6.34 -1.55 -4.14
N GLN A 484 -6.40 -2.36 -3.09
CA GLN A 484 -5.36 -3.35 -2.77
C GLN A 484 -4.00 -2.69 -2.55
N GLY A 485 -3.93 -1.84 -1.54
CA GLY A 485 -2.66 -1.23 -1.12
C GLY A 485 -2.15 -0.14 -2.04
N VAL A 486 -3.04 0.57 -2.77
CA VAL A 486 -2.61 1.66 -3.66
C VAL A 486 -2.34 2.95 -2.90
N GLY A 487 -1.18 3.56 -3.12
CA GLY A 487 -0.90 4.93 -2.72
C GLY A 487 -1.11 5.88 -3.87
N ALA A 488 -2.11 6.75 -3.78
CA ALA A 488 -2.44 7.66 -4.85
C ALA A 488 -2.47 9.12 -4.40
N GLY A 489 -1.94 10.04 -5.21
CA GLY A 489 -2.34 11.44 -5.18
C GLY A 489 -3.53 11.72 -6.07
N LEU A 490 -4.15 12.87 -5.85
CA LEU A 490 -5.24 13.35 -6.68
C LEU A 490 -4.67 14.30 -7.71
N ARG A 491 -4.68 13.89 -8.97
CA ARG A 491 -4.07 14.64 -10.07
C ARG A 491 -4.60 16.07 -10.14
N SER A 492 -3.69 17.04 -10.27
CA SER A 492 -3.98 18.48 -10.21
C SER A 492 -4.60 18.97 -8.89
N VAL A 493 -4.56 18.19 -7.82
CA VAL A 493 -5.07 18.53 -6.48
C VAL A 493 -3.95 18.46 -5.45
N ALA A 494 -3.40 17.28 -5.17
CA ALA A 494 -2.42 17.07 -4.11
C ALA A 494 -1.57 15.81 -4.38
N SER A 495 -0.44 15.68 -3.68
CA SER A 495 0.45 14.50 -3.71
C SER A 495 -0.24 13.27 -3.11
N GLY A 496 0.39 12.10 -3.04
CA GLY A 496 -0.27 10.90 -2.49
C GLY A 496 -0.03 10.67 -1.01
N GLY A 497 -0.58 9.56 -0.52
CA GLY A 497 -0.27 8.99 0.79
C GLY A 497 0.17 7.54 0.64
N ILE A 498 -0.03 6.76 1.69
CA ILE A 498 0.48 5.40 1.82
C ILE A 498 -0.68 4.42 1.84
N GLY A 499 -0.74 3.55 0.83
CA GLY A 499 -1.67 2.43 0.80
C GLY A 499 -0.93 1.12 1.06
N VAL A 500 -1.52 0.25 1.89
CA VAL A 500 -0.95 -1.04 2.28
C VAL A 500 -2.02 -2.13 2.21
N MET A 501 -1.67 -3.25 1.59
CA MET A 501 -2.40 -4.51 1.69
C MET A 501 -1.42 -5.60 2.07
N LEU A 502 -1.71 -6.33 3.14
CA LEU A 502 -0.91 -7.48 3.60
C LEU A 502 -1.83 -8.69 3.72
N ASP A 503 -1.36 -9.83 3.27
CA ASP A 503 -2.04 -11.12 3.37
C ASP A 503 -1.06 -12.15 3.95
N GLY A 504 -1.56 -13.05 4.80
CA GLY A 504 -0.79 -14.03 5.55
C GLY A 504 -0.48 -15.31 4.78
N ASP A 505 -1.14 -16.41 5.17
CA ASP A 505 -1.00 -17.75 4.58
C ASP A 505 -2.35 -18.15 3.99
N GLY A 506 -2.36 -18.75 2.80
CA GLY A 506 -3.62 -18.96 2.08
C GLY A 506 -3.44 -19.60 0.71
N ASP A 507 -4.51 -19.84 -0.03
CA ASP A 507 -4.40 -20.09 -1.48
C ASP A 507 -5.29 -19.04 -2.15
N ASP A 508 -4.82 -17.81 -2.22
CA ASP A 508 -5.67 -16.63 -2.34
C ASP A 508 -6.01 -16.27 -3.77
N ILE A 509 -7.10 -15.52 -3.90
CA ILE A 509 -7.55 -15.01 -5.20
C ILE A 509 -7.63 -13.49 -5.15
N TYR A 510 -6.82 -12.86 -5.99
CA TYR A 510 -6.81 -11.41 -6.20
C TYR A 510 -7.42 -11.06 -7.56
N GLU A 511 -8.65 -10.54 -7.53
CA GLU A 511 -9.36 -9.96 -8.67
C GLU A 511 -9.38 -8.43 -8.60
N PHE A 512 -8.75 -7.77 -9.56
CA PHE A 512 -8.64 -6.30 -9.57
C PHE A 512 -8.56 -5.69 -10.97
N ASP A 513 -9.36 -4.65 -11.18
CA ASP A 513 -9.31 -3.80 -12.38
C ASP A 513 -8.19 -2.72 -12.26
N TYR A 514 -8.23 -1.69 -13.11
CA TYR A 514 -7.11 -0.77 -13.35
C TYR A 514 -6.56 -0.11 -12.09
N LEU A 515 -5.24 0.12 -12.11
CA LEU A 515 -4.54 0.90 -11.08
C LEU A 515 -4.79 0.34 -9.68
N SER A 516 -4.48 -0.95 -9.48
CA SER A 516 -4.67 -1.67 -8.23
C SER A 516 -3.41 -2.45 -7.80
N HIS A 517 -3.46 -3.12 -6.64
CA HIS A 517 -2.48 -4.11 -6.17
C HIS A 517 -1.03 -3.59 -6.04
N GLY A 518 -0.75 -2.95 -4.91
CA GLY A 518 0.59 -2.46 -4.55
C GLY A 518 1.09 -1.35 -5.48
N GLY A 519 0.17 -0.54 -6.03
CA GLY A 519 0.48 0.49 -7.02
C GLY A 519 0.69 1.88 -6.43
N GLY A 520 1.65 2.63 -6.98
CA GLY A 520 1.83 4.05 -6.75
C GLY A 520 1.28 4.88 -7.91
N TYR A 521 0.47 5.90 -7.61
CA TYR A 521 0.01 6.86 -8.60
C TYR A 521 0.14 8.30 -8.09
N TRP A 522 0.66 9.21 -8.91
CA TRP A 522 0.71 10.65 -8.60
C TRP A 522 1.32 10.98 -7.23
N LEU A 523 2.64 10.82 -7.11
CA LEU A 523 3.37 11.10 -5.87
C LEU A 523 2.88 10.31 -4.63
N GLY A 524 2.36 9.10 -4.82
CA GLY A 524 1.93 8.20 -3.74
C GLY A 524 2.82 6.96 -3.61
N LEU A 525 2.65 6.24 -2.49
CA LEU A 525 3.36 4.99 -2.18
C LEU A 525 2.38 3.84 -1.97
N GLY A 526 2.43 2.83 -2.84
CA GLY A 526 1.59 1.64 -2.72
C GLY A 526 2.39 0.38 -2.37
N PHE A 527 1.80 -0.47 -1.54
CA PHE A 527 2.39 -1.72 -1.06
C PHE A 527 1.33 -2.84 -1.04
N ALA A 528 1.62 -3.94 -1.72
CA ALA A 528 0.94 -5.22 -1.54
C ALA A 528 2.00 -6.26 -1.13
N ARG A 529 1.67 -7.13 -0.18
CA ARG A 529 2.52 -8.26 0.16
C ARG A 529 1.69 -9.45 0.60
N ASP A 530 2.05 -10.59 0.05
CA ASP A 530 1.58 -11.91 0.44
C ASP A 530 2.71 -12.64 1.15
N PHE A 531 2.42 -13.35 2.24
CA PHE A 531 3.42 -14.02 3.06
C PHE A 531 3.50 -15.54 2.80
N GLY A 532 2.54 -16.13 2.09
CA GLY A 532 2.61 -17.52 1.66
C GLY A 532 1.33 -18.03 1.02
N GLY A 533 1.46 -18.93 0.06
CA GLY A 533 0.29 -19.57 -0.52
C GLY A 533 0.52 -20.25 -1.85
N ASN A 534 -0.54 -20.49 -2.62
CA ASN A 534 -0.42 -20.68 -4.08
C ASN A 534 -1.44 -19.78 -4.75
N ASP A 535 -1.03 -18.54 -4.94
CA ASP A 535 -1.91 -17.41 -5.10
C ASP A 535 -2.19 -17.08 -6.55
N GLN A 536 -3.41 -16.60 -6.75
CA GLN A 536 -3.93 -16.26 -8.07
C GLN A 536 -4.16 -14.77 -8.16
N ARG A 537 -3.20 -14.06 -8.72
CA ARG A 537 -3.36 -12.67 -9.18
C ARG A 537 -3.98 -12.68 -10.56
N VAL A 538 -5.28 -12.95 -10.59
CA VAL A 538 -6.10 -13.15 -11.79
C VAL A 538 -6.11 -11.92 -12.69
N GLY A 539 -5.99 -10.74 -12.09
CA GLY A 539 -6.03 -9.45 -12.74
C GLY A 539 -7.47 -8.95 -12.92
N ALA A 540 -7.82 -8.42 -14.09
CA ALA A 540 -9.14 -7.79 -14.32
C ALA A 540 -10.30 -8.67 -13.83
N THR A 541 -11.23 -8.09 -13.07
CA THR A 541 -12.34 -8.81 -12.45
C THR A 541 -13.12 -9.63 -13.47
N VAL A 542 -13.54 -10.85 -13.12
CA VAL A 542 -14.17 -11.78 -14.08
C VAL A 542 -15.67 -11.52 -14.25
N LYS A 543 -16.31 -11.00 -13.19
CA LYS A 543 -17.73 -10.65 -13.14
C LYS A 543 -17.90 -9.13 -13.04
N SER A 544 -19.13 -8.64 -13.18
CA SER A 544 -19.43 -7.26 -12.77
C SER A 544 -19.42 -7.15 -11.24
N PHE A 545 -19.36 -5.93 -10.72
CA PHE A 545 -19.44 -5.67 -9.28
C PHE A 545 -20.68 -6.31 -8.63
N SER A 546 -21.81 -6.38 -9.34
CA SER A 546 -23.03 -7.04 -8.86
C SER A 546 -22.99 -8.58 -8.91
N GLY A 547 -21.90 -9.20 -9.35
CA GLY A 547 -21.75 -10.65 -9.50
C GLY A 547 -22.32 -11.21 -10.82
N GLY A 548 -22.89 -10.34 -11.66
CA GLY A 548 -23.41 -10.68 -12.98
C GLY A 548 -22.33 -10.79 -14.06
N ARG A 549 -22.76 -10.94 -15.31
CA ARG A 549 -21.86 -10.96 -16.46
C ARG A 549 -21.16 -9.60 -16.61
N ARG A 550 -19.83 -9.63 -16.78
CA ARG A 550 -19.01 -8.46 -17.10
C ARG A 550 -19.39 -7.88 -18.48
N GLY A 551 -19.54 -6.56 -18.55
CA GLY A 551 -19.81 -5.83 -19.79
C GLY A 551 -18.54 -5.54 -20.59
N GLU A 552 -17.46 -5.17 -19.90
CA GLU A 552 -16.18 -4.83 -20.50
C GLU A 552 -15.30 -6.06 -20.78
N PRO A 553 -14.42 -6.01 -21.80
CA PRO A 553 -13.35 -6.98 -21.99
C PRO A 553 -12.48 -7.19 -20.74
N LEU A 554 -11.93 -8.40 -20.59
CA LEU A 554 -10.89 -8.69 -19.60
C LEU A 554 -9.59 -8.03 -20.07
N PHE A 555 -9.29 -6.88 -19.49
CA PHE A 555 -8.13 -6.07 -19.83
C PHE A 555 -7.66 -5.36 -18.56
N GLN A 556 -6.34 -5.36 -18.34
CA GLN A 556 -5.74 -4.74 -17.18
C GLN A 556 -4.55 -3.86 -17.57
N ARG A 557 -4.58 -2.62 -17.10
CA ARG A 557 -3.50 -1.65 -17.19
C ARG A 557 -3.12 -1.21 -15.78
N PHE A 558 -1.82 -1.15 -15.49
CA PHE A 558 -1.30 -0.86 -14.15
C PHE A 558 -1.85 -1.85 -13.12
N GLY A 559 -1.34 -3.08 -13.22
CA GLY A 559 -1.85 -4.24 -12.48
C GLY A 559 -1.21 -4.43 -11.13
N MET A 560 0.12 -4.60 -11.05
CA MET A 560 0.78 -5.04 -9.81
C MET A 560 2.12 -4.33 -9.65
N GLY A 561 2.39 -3.83 -8.45
CA GLY A 561 3.70 -3.28 -8.09
C GLY A 561 4.15 -2.18 -9.05
N PHE A 562 3.24 -1.32 -9.49
CA PHE A 562 3.53 -0.34 -10.54
C PHE A 562 3.78 1.05 -9.97
N GLY A 563 4.57 1.87 -10.67
CA GLY A 563 4.70 3.31 -10.41
C GLY A 563 4.20 4.12 -11.59
N CYS A 564 3.45 5.19 -11.33
CA CYS A 564 2.97 6.10 -12.37
C CYS A 564 2.97 7.57 -11.90
N HIS A 565 3.54 8.47 -12.70
CA HIS A 565 3.60 9.91 -12.42
C HIS A 565 4.31 10.24 -11.11
N TYR A 566 5.63 10.03 -11.07
CA TYR A 566 6.50 10.26 -9.91
C TYR A 566 6.18 9.40 -8.69
N ALA A 567 5.30 8.40 -8.80
CA ALA A 567 4.95 7.54 -7.67
C ALA A 567 5.83 6.30 -7.57
N ALA A 568 5.68 5.55 -6.48
CA ALA A 568 6.33 4.25 -6.30
C ALA A 568 5.34 3.18 -5.83
N GLY A 569 5.41 1.99 -6.43
CA GLY A 569 4.59 0.84 -6.05
C GLY A 569 5.39 -0.45 -5.95
N PHE A 570 5.03 -1.26 -4.95
CA PHE A 570 5.72 -2.48 -4.59
C PHE A 570 4.71 -3.60 -4.36
N CYS A 571 5.00 -4.76 -4.94
CA CYS A 571 4.28 -6.00 -4.71
C CYS A 571 5.33 -7.06 -4.36
N PHE A 572 5.14 -7.72 -3.23
CA PHE A 572 6.00 -8.79 -2.73
C PHE A 572 5.19 -10.07 -2.56
N ASP A 573 5.84 -11.20 -2.80
CA ASP A 573 5.34 -12.53 -2.51
C ASP A 573 6.48 -13.34 -1.89
N ASP A 574 6.22 -14.03 -0.78
CA ASP A 574 7.24 -14.68 0.03
C ASP A 574 7.41 -16.17 -0.29
N GLU A 575 6.33 -16.90 -0.51
CA GLU A 575 6.32 -18.36 -0.69
C GLU A 575 5.15 -18.79 -1.57
N GLY A 576 5.36 -19.63 -2.60
CA GLY A 576 4.22 -20.27 -3.24
C GLY A 576 4.46 -20.95 -4.56
N ASN A 577 3.40 -21.17 -5.34
CA ASN A 577 3.52 -21.40 -6.78
C ASN A 577 2.46 -20.55 -7.46
N ASP A 578 2.85 -19.33 -7.79
CA ASP A 578 1.92 -18.23 -7.94
C ASP A 578 1.67 -17.89 -9.40
N THR A 579 0.53 -17.25 -9.64
CA THR A 579 0.14 -16.85 -10.98
C THR A 579 -0.09 -15.35 -11.06
N TYR A 580 0.67 -14.72 -11.96
CA TYR A 580 0.66 -13.28 -12.16
C TYR A 580 0.13 -12.93 -13.54
N ASN A 581 -1.14 -12.54 -13.64
CA ASN A 581 -1.75 -12.16 -14.90
C ASN A 581 -1.69 -10.66 -15.15
N GLY A 582 -1.42 -10.26 -16.40
CA GLY A 582 -1.45 -8.84 -16.77
C GLY A 582 -1.72 -8.62 -18.26
N THR A 583 -2.24 -7.45 -18.62
CA THR A 583 -2.38 -7.08 -20.04
C THR A 583 -1.28 -6.14 -20.48
N ILE A 584 -1.20 -4.92 -19.93
CA ILE A 584 -0.16 -3.94 -20.27
C ILE A 584 0.29 -3.16 -19.03
N MET A 585 1.52 -2.62 -19.05
CA MET A 585 1.99 -1.67 -18.03
C MET A 585 1.78 -2.17 -16.59
N GLY A 586 1.94 -3.48 -16.34
CA GLY A 586 1.79 -4.14 -15.04
C GLY A 586 3.08 -4.85 -14.62
N LEU A 587 3.00 -5.77 -13.66
CA LEU A 587 4.10 -6.60 -13.12
C LEU A 587 5.43 -5.84 -12.98
N GLY A 588 5.50 -4.91 -12.02
CA GLY A 588 6.72 -4.16 -11.76
C GLY A 588 7.00 -3.07 -12.81
N HIS A 589 5.95 -2.44 -13.35
CA HIS A 589 6.09 -1.41 -14.38
C HIS A 589 6.24 -0.01 -13.79
N ALA A 590 7.08 0.82 -14.41
CA ALA A 590 7.21 2.24 -14.09
C ALA A 590 6.94 3.12 -15.30
N TRP A 591 6.10 4.15 -15.10
CA TRP A 591 5.77 5.19 -16.08
C TRP A 591 5.95 6.61 -15.52
N ASP A 592 6.64 7.49 -16.25
CA ASP A 592 6.77 8.94 -15.95
C ASP A 592 7.51 9.20 -14.62
N ALA A 593 8.85 9.06 -14.66
CA ALA A 593 9.75 9.33 -13.55
C ALA A 593 9.41 8.60 -12.23
N SER A 594 8.96 7.35 -12.33
CA SER A 594 8.44 6.53 -11.24
C SER A 594 9.24 5.24 -11.00
N ILE A 595 8.86 4.51 -9.95
CA ILE A 595 9.46 3.24 -9.55
C ILE A 595 8.36 2.17 -9.46
N GLY A 596 8.56 1.01 -10.08
CA GLY A 596 7.66 -0.14 -9.96
C GLY A 596 8.46 -1.41 -9.71
N LEU A 597 7.99 -2.22 -8.77
CA LEU A 597 8.60 -3.50 -8.41
C LEU A 597 7.53 -4.57 -8.14
N LEU A 598 7.69 -5.71 -8.80
CA LEU A 598 7.11 -7.00 -8.38
C LEU A 598 8.28 -7.90 -7.98
N SER A 599 8.19 -8.54 -6.82
CA SER A 599 9.22 -9.45 -6.30
C SER A 599 8.58 -10.70 -5.74
N ASP A 600 8.90 -11.84 -6.33
CA ASP A 600 8.60 -13.17 -5.81
C ASP A 600 9.88 -13.76 -5.19
N PHE A 601 9.77 -14.40 -4.04
CA PHE A 601 10.89 -14.90 -3.29
C PHE A 601 11.07 -16.43 -3.34
N SER A 602 10.07 -17.20 -3.77
CA SER A 602 10.24 -18.63 -4.03
C SER A 602 8.99 -19.24 -4.61
N GLY A 603 9.15 -20.10 -5.61
CA GLY A 603 8.04 -20.89 -6.08
C GLY A 603 8.33 -21.62 -7.37
N ASN A 604 7.30 -21.87 -8.16
CA ASN A 604 7.44 -22.19 -9.58
C ASN A 604 6.37 -21.40 -10.32
N ASP A 605 6.74 -20.19 -10.70
CA ASP A 605 5.77 -19.13 -10.87
C ASP A 605 5.44 -18.86 -12.33
N GLN A 606 4.22 -18.38 -12.56
CA GLN A 606 3.69 -18.16 -13.89
C GLN A 606 3.35 -16.70 -14.14
N TYR A 607 4.26 -16.00 -14.81
CA TYR A 607 4.08 -14.63 -15.28
C TYR A 607 3.40 -14.60 -16.64
N SER A 608 2.08 -14.43 -16.63
CA SER A 608 1.21 -14.51 -17.80
C SER A 608 0.76 -13.14 -18.28
N SER A 609 1.61 -12.42 -19.03
CA SER A 609 1.25 -11.15 -19.66
C SER A 609 0.89 -11.25 -21.15
N LYS A 610 -0.14 -10.53 -21.60
CA LYS A 610 -0.61 -10.58 -23.01
C LYS A 610 -0.12 -9.44 -23.90
N GLY A 611 0.28 -8.30 -23.33
CA GLY A 611 0.62 -7.10 -24.07
C GLY A 611 2.11 -6.74 -24.07
N LYS A 612 2.39 -5.52 -24.53
CA LYS A 612 3.73 -4.95 -24.60
C LYS A 612 4.05 -4.26 -23.27
N THR A 613 5.33 -4.20 -22.91
CA THR A 613 5.85 -3.45 -21.74
C THR A 613 5.07 -3.74 -20.45
N THR A 614 5.07 -5.00 -20.00
CA THR A 614 4.31 -5.48 -18.83
C THR A 614 5.14 -6.24 -17.79
N GLN A 615 6.42 -6.53 -18.00
CA GLN A 615 7.19 -7.41 -17.11
C GLN A 615 8.54 -6.75 -16.82
N GLY A 616 8.63 -6.06 -15.68
CA GLY A 616 9.84 -5.38 -15.22
C GLY A 616 10.28 -4.26 -16.16
N ASN A 617 9.35 -3.40 -16.58
CA ASN A 617 9.61 -2.40 -17.62
C ASN A 617 9.53 -0.98 -17.06
N GLY A 618 10.57 -0.18 -17.29
CA GLY A 618 10.56 1.27 -17.13
C GLY A 618 10.25 1.97 -18.45
N SER A 619 9.44 3.01 -18.40
CA SER A 619 9.05 3.83 -19.55
C SER A 619 8.84 5.28 -19.14
N GLN A 620 9.10 6.21 -20.06
CA GLN A 620 9.07 7.64 -19.77
C GLN A 620 9.94 8.02 -18.55
N ALA A 621 11.23 7.65 -18.62
CA ALA A 621 12.18 7.78 -17.51
C ALA A 621 11.79 7.00 -16.24
N GLY A 622 11.21 5.81 -16.38
CA GLY A 622 10.87 4.94 -15.23
C GLY A 622 11.95 3.92 -14.88
N LEU A 623 11.91 3.44 -13.63
CA LEU A 623 12.63 2.26 -13.13
C LEU A 623 11.64 1.13 -12.84
N GLY A 624 11.53 0.17 -13.76
CA GLY A 624 10.67 -1.01 -13.59
C GLY A 624 11.47 -2.28 -13.30
N ILE A 625 11.03 -3.06 -12.32
CA ILE A 625 11.72 -4.24 -11.81
C ILE A 625 10.72 -5.40 -11.66
N LEU A 626 11.04 -6.53 -12.25
CA LEU A 626 10.46 -7.83 -11.94
C LEU A 626 11.58 -8.70 -11.39
N PHE A 627 11.44 -9.18 -10.16
CA PHE A 627 12.41 -10.02 -9.50
C PHE A 627 11.76 -11.35 -9.10
N ASP A 628 12.41 -12.44 -9.46
CA ASP A 628 12.11 -13.78 -8.97
C ASP A 628 13.41 -14.37 -8.40
N TYR A 629 13.35 -14.99 -7.23
CA TYR A 629 14.53 -15.40 -6.49
C TYR A 629 14.87 -16.89 -6.60
N ASP A 630 13.88 -17.77 -6.73
CA ASP A 630 14.12 -19.22 -6.82
C ASP A 630 12.88 -19.91 -7.41
N GLY A 631 13.07 -20.80 -8.39
CA GLY A 631 11.97 -21.55 -8.98
C GLY A 631 12.27 -22.12 -10.36
N ASP A 632 11.35 -22.93 -10.91
CA ASP A 632 11.31 -23.28 -12.34
C ASP A 632 10.24 -22.45 -13.07
N ASP A 633 10.57 -21.22 -13.45
CA ASP A 633 9.56 -20.19 -13.72
C ASP A 633 9.19 -20.06 -15.19
N ARG A 634 8.02 -19.49 -15.44
CA ARG A 634 7.43 -19.36 -16.79
C ARG A 634 6.98 -17.93 -17.06
N TYR A 635 7.82 -17.22 -17.81
CA TYR A 635 7.55 -15.87 -18.30
C TYR A 635 6.96 -15.91 -19.70
N ARG A 636 5.65 -15.71 -19.82
CA ARG A 636 4.99 -15.71 -21.12
C ARG A 636 5.23 -14.40 -21.87
N ASN A 637 5.09 -14.44 -23.19
CA ASN A 637 5.26 -13.27 -24.08
C ASN A 637 6.70 -12.73 -24.11
N TYR A 638 6.96 -11.56 -24.71
CA TYR A 638 8.33 -11.14 -25.09
C TYR A 638 8.87 -9.87 -24.42
N SER A 639 8.10 -9.21 -23.54
CA SER A 639 8.46 -7.90 -22.97
C SER A 639 9.34 -7.94 -21.72
N GLN A 640 9.75 -9.13 -21.26
CA GLN A 640 10.64 -9.30 -20.10
C GLN A 640 11.82 -8.33 -20.14
N GLY A 641 11.92 -7.43 -19.15
CA GLY A 641 13.04 -6.51 -18.96
C GLY A 641 13.29 -5.54 -20.12
N TYR A 642 12.35 -5.40 -21.06
CA TYR A 642 12.47 -4.55 -22.24
C TYR A 642 12.42 -3.06 -21.90
N ALA A 643 13.48 -2.33 -22.24
CA ALA A 643 13.49 -0.87 -22.18
C ALA A 643 13.32 -0.25 -23.58
N SER A 644 12.35 0.65 -23.74
CA SER A 644 12.25 1.49 -24.93
C SER A 644 13.35 2.57 -24.92
N SER A 645 13.84 2.99 -26.10
CA SER A 645 14.66 4.20 -26.22
C SER A 645 13.82 5.48 -26.30
N SER A 646 12.51 5.35 -26.52
CA SER A 646 11.62 6.50 -26.66
C SER A 646 11.23 7.04 -25.28
N ILE A 647 11.45 8.34 -25.11
CA ILE A 647 11.00 9.15 -23.98
C ILE A 647 10.47 10.45 -24.59
N SER A 648 9.23 10.79 -24.29
CA SER A 648 8.54 12.00 -24.76
C SER A 648 8.06 12.88 -23.63
N TYR A 649 7.99 12.38 -22.39
CA TYR A 649 7.54 13.13 -21.21
C TYR A 649 8.67 13.94 -20.59
N HIS A 650 9.91 13.50 -20.76
CA HIS A 650 11.10 14.13 -20.17
C HIS A 650 12.20 14.34 -21.21
N GLU A 651 13.04 15.32 -20.95
CA GLU A 651 14.14 15.67 -21.85
C GLU A 651 15.35 14.75 -21.65
N MET A 652 15.82 14.17 -22.76
CA MET A 652 17.09 13.44 -22.80
C MET A 652 18.23 14.41 -23.16
N PRO A 653 19.45 14.26 -22.57
CA PRO A 653 19.87 13.17 -21.70
C PRO A 653 19.55 13.39 -20.20
N HIS A 654 18.92 14.51 -19.83
CA HIS A 654 18.77 14.93 -18.43
C HIS A 654 18.07 13.91 -17.53
N CYS A 655 17.05 13.21 -18.04
CA CYS A 655 16.34 12.17 -17.28
C CYS A 655 17.07 10.81 -17.21
N GLY A 656 18.27 10.69 -17.78
CA GLY A 656 19.11 9.49 -17.73
C GLY A 656 18.71 8.38 -18.70
N GLY A 657 17.41 8.03 -18.76
CA GLY A 657 16.85 7.02 -19.66
C GLY A 657 15.75 6.17 -19.01
N ASN A 658 15.32 5.12 -19.73
CA ASN A 658 14.45 4.09 -19.18
C ASN A 658 15.29 2.94 -18.62
N PHE A 659 14.98 2.50 -17.40
CA PHE A 659 15.64 1.37 -16.74
C PHE A 659 14.64 0.24 -16.52
N SER A 660 14.94 -0.95 -17.03
CA SER A 660 14.04 -2.10 -17.01
C SER A 660 14.81 -3.35 -16.63
N PHE A 661 14.35 -4.05 -15.61
CA PHE A 661 14.99 -5.25 -15.09
C PHE A 661 13.96 -6.37 -14.98
N LEU A 662 14.25 -7.49 -15.63
CA LEU A 662 13.83 -8.79 -15.13
C LEU A 662 15.07 -9.46 -14.56
N VAL A 663 15.03 -9.79 -13.27
CA VAL A 663 16.07 -10.53 -12.57
C VAL A 663 15.45 -11.82 -12.07
N ASP A 664 16.09 -12.92 -12.39
CA ASP A 664 15.67 -14.26 -12.06
C ASP A 664 16.89 -14.99 -11.49
N HIS A 665 16.70 -15.60 -10.34
CA HIS A 665 17.62 -16.56 -9.76
C HIS A 665 16.86 -17.87 -9.61
N GLY A 666 17.53 -19.00 -9.81
CA GLY A 666 16.84 -20.27 -9.58
C GLY A 666 17.09 -21.28 -10.68
N GLY A 667 16.09 -22.10 -10.94
CA GLY A 667 16.15 -23.38 -11.64
C GLY A 667 16.22 -23.30 -13.16
N THR A 668 15.13 -23.73 -13.79
CA THR A 668 15.03 -24.01 -15.22
C THR A 668 13.92 -23.20 -15.88
N ASP A 669 14.28 -21.98 -16.25
CA ASP A 669 13.29 -20.95 -16.57
C ASP A 669 12.97 -20.87 -18.07
N GLY A 670 11.74 -20.43 -18.32
CA GLY A 670 11.12 -20.38 -19.62
C GLY A 670 10.72 -18.97 -19.99
N TYR A 671 11.45 -18.36 -20.93
CA TYR A 671 11.16 -17.01 -21.40
C TYR A 671 10.48 -17.01 -22.78
N GLY A 672 9.31 -16.39 -22.89
CA GLY A 672 8.62 -16.20 -24.16
C GLY A 672 9.38 -15.28 -25.14
N SER A 673 10.31 -14.46 -24.62
CA SER A 673 11.32 -13.75 -25.42
C SER A 673 12.41 -14.65 -26.03
N ARG A 674 12.41 -15.95 -25.71
CA ARG A 674 13.38 -16.97 -26.14
C ARG A 674 14.81 -16.71 -25.70
N VAL A 675 15.00 -15.90 -24.66
CA VAL A 675 16.30 -15.82 -23.98
C VAL A 675 16.58 -17.20 -23.39
N ARG A 676 17.86 -17.60 -23.42
CA ARG A 676 18.27 -18.91 -22.92
C ARG A 676 18.30 -18.86 -21.39
N ASN A 677 17.83 -19.93 -20.76
CA ASN A 677 18.01 -20.12 -19.33
C ASN A 677 19.49 -19.94 -18.93
N ASN A 678 19.74 -19.43 -17.72
CA ASN A 678 21.05 -19.10 -17.18
C ASN A 678 21.86 -18.18 -18.10
N SER A 679 21.27 -17.05 -18.49
CA SER A 679 21.97 -16.06 -19.31
C SER A 679 21.58 -14.61 -19.03
N ILE A 680 22.48 -13.70 -19.39
CA ILE A 680 22.22 -12.27 -19.35
C ILE A 680 21.95 -11.79 -20.77
N SER A 681 20.83 -11.10 -20.97
CA SER A 681 20.46 -10.50 -22.24
C SER A 681 20.21 -9.01 -22.10
N ARG A 682 20.61 -8.25 -23.13
CA ARG A 682 20.09 -6.89 -23.34
C ARG A 682 18.71 -6.98 -23.99
N ARG A 683 17.76 -6.18 -23.52
CA ARG A 683 16.37 -6.15 -24.01
C ARG A 683 16.01 -4.72 -24.42
N GLY A 684 15.91 -4.46 -25.73
CA GLY A 684 15.64 -3.13 -26.26
C GLY A 684 16.85 -2.18 -26.18
N SER A 685 16.69 -1.02 -25.54
CA SER A 685 17.77 -0.05 -25.32
C SER A 685 18.85 -0.61 -24.38
N THR A 686 19.91 0.17 -24.10
CA THR A 686 20.99 -0.28 -23.19
C THR A 686 20.51 -0.48 -21.75
N GLY A 687 19.46 0.24 -21.34
CA GLY A 687 18.86 0.19 -20.00
C GLY A 687 17.91 -0.98 -19.74
N GLY A 688 17.73 -1.90 -20.69
CA GLY A 688 16.86 -3.07 -20.52
C GLY A 688 17.64 -4.36 -20.30
N PHE A 689 17.33 -5.06 -19.21
CA PHE A 689 18.06 -6.20 -18.68
C PHE A 689 17.12 -7.38 -18.47
N LEU A 690 17.51 -8.55 -18.98
CA LEU A 690 17.05 -9.84 -18.48
C LEU A 690 18.29 -10.53 -17.93
N ILE A 691 18.31 -10.76 -16.62
CA ILE A 691 19.41 -11.39 -15.89
C ILE A 691 18.85 -12.66 -15.29
N ASP A 692 19.45 -13.78 -15.66
CA ASP A 692 19.06 -15.10 -15.17
C ASP A 692 20.33 -15.84 -14.74
N ARG A 693 20.27 -16.38 -13.52
CA ARG A 693 21.39 -16.98 -12.78
C ARG A 693 20.94 -18.27 -12.11
N TYR A 694 21.86 -19.23 -12.01
CA TYR A 694 21.66 -20.38 -11.13
C TYR A 694 21.37 -19.92 -9.71
N SER A 695 20.52 -20.68 -9.02
CA SER A 695 20.28 -20.51 -7.59
C SER A 695 21.60 -20.29 -6.83
N PRO A 696 21.72 -19.22 -6.02
CA PRO A 696 22.92 -18.94 -5.23
C PRO A 696 23.34 -20.10 -4.32
N GLU A 697 22.39 -20.95 -3.95
CA GLU A 697 22.57 -22.12 -3.08
C GLU A 697 23.09 -23.35 -3.84
N VAL A 698 22.90 -23.42 -5.17
CA VAL A 698 23.40 -24.50 -6.02
C VAL A 698 24.73 -24.08 -6.64
N LYS A 699 25.85 -24.58 -6.09
CA LYS A 699 27.16 -24.37 -6.71
C LYS A 699 27.15 -24.89 -8.16
N PRO A 700 27.59 -24.09 -9.15
CA PRO A 700 27.67 -24.57 -10.52
C PRO A 700 28.63 -25.75 -10.58
N THR A 701 28.13 -26.91 -11.03
CA THR A 701 29.00 -28.05 -11.31
C THR A 701 29.86 -27.66 -12.52
N PRO A 702 31.21 -27.67 -12.41
CA PRO A 702 32.06 -27.30 -13.54
C PRO A 702 31.74 -28.22 -14.72
N LYS A 703 31.37 -27.63 -15.86
CA LYS A 703 31.26 -28.39 -17.11
C LYS A 703 32.60 -29.08 -17.35
N LYS A 704 32.65 -30.41 -17.19
CA LYS A 704 33.76 -31.22 -17.69
C LYS A 704 33.81 -31.00 -19.19
N THR A 705 34.77 -30.18 -19.63
CA THR A 705 35.19 -30.15 -21.02
C THR A 705 35.62 -31.56 -21.38
N SER A 706 34.80 -32.26 -22.17
CA SER A 706 35.20 -33.50 -22.79
C SER A 706 36.34 -33.16 -23.74
N GLN A 707 37.57 -33.38 -23.29
CA GLN A 707 38.72 -33.44 -24.18
C GLN A 707 38.43 -34.52 -25.22
N SER A 708 38.23 -34.08 -26.46
CA SER A 708 38.16 -34.94 -27.63
C SER A 708 39.47 -35.73 -27.74
N THR A 709 39.49 -36.96 -27.25
CA THR A 709 40.58 -37.88 -27.54
C THR A 709 40.37 -38.38 -28.97
N GLN A 710 41.14 -37.81 -29.90
CA GLN A 710 41.34 -38.37 -31.23
C GLN A 710 41.81 -39.82 -31.10
N ARG A 711 40.91 -40.79 -31.27
CA ARG A 711 41.30 -42.18 -31.55
C ARG A 711 41.59 -42.31 -33.04
N ARG A 712 42.89 -42.40 -33.37
CA ARG A 712 43.40 -42.94 -34.64
C ARG A 712 42.68 -44.25 -34.95
N ARG A 713 41.97 -44.30 -36.08
CA ARG A 713 41.51 -45.56 -36.69
C ARG A 713 42.69 -46.20 -37.42
N THR A 714 43.26 -47.25 -36.86
CA THR A 714 43.99 -48.27 -37.62
C THR A 714 42.98 -49.26 -38.18
N ALA A 715 43.06 -49.46 -39.50
CA ALA A 715 42.24 -50.39 -40.24
C ALA A 715 42.58 -51.84 -39.86
N THR A 716 41.56 -52.69 -39.74
CA THR A 716 41.72 -54.14 -39.92
C THR A 716 40.44 -54.69 -40.51
N ASN A 717 40.59 -55.25 -41.71
CA ASN A 717 39.56 -55.95 -42.47
C ASN A 717 39.11 -57.19 -41.72
N GLN A 718 37.80 -57.38 -41.56
CA GLN A 718 37.23 -58.71 -41.54
C GLN A 718 35.83 -58.72 -42.17
N THR A 719 35.78 -59.49 -43.25
CA THR A 719 34.69 -59.82 -44.14
C THR A 719 33.58 -60.56 -43.39
N GLN A 720 32.32 -60.15 -43.53
CA GLN A 720 31.18 -61.07 -43.38
C GLN A 720 30.06 -60.71 -44.35
N GLN A 721 29.67 -61.73 -45.10
CA GLN A 721 28.74 -61.73 -46.22
C GLN A 721 27.31 -61.41 -45.77
N ARG A 722 26.63 -60.56 -46.56
CA ARG A 722 25.19 -60.40 -46.56
C ARG A 722 24.53 -61.68 -47.10
N THR A 723 23.55 -62.20 -46.38
CA THR A 723 22.48 -63.03 -46.97
C THR A 723 21.14 -62.35 -46.69
N TYR A 724 20.53 -61.85 -47.77
CA TYR A 724 19.13 -61.45 -47.84
C TYR A 724 18.29 -62.72 -48.05
N SER A 725 17.24 -62.91 -47.27
CA SER A 725 16.15 -63.83 -47.62
C SER A 725 14.82 -63.12 -47.42
N ARG A 726 14.06 -63.06 -48.51
CA ARG A 726 12.76 -62.44 -48.68
C ARG A 726 11.82 -63.56 -49.14
N ARG A 727 10.71 -63.84 -48.45
CA ARG A 727 9.45 -64.44 -48.97
C ARG A 727 8.40 -64.49 -47.84
N LYS A 728 7.28 -63.78 -48.01
CA LYS A 728 5.92 -64.26 -48.43
C LYS A 728 5.31 -65.17 -47.36
N ARG A 729 4.13 -64.90 -46.79
CA ARG A 729 2.84 -64.43 -47.32
C ARG A 729 2.14 -63.52 -46.33
#